data_AF-A0A7L4R7E5-F1
#
_entry.id   AF-A0A7L4R7E5-F1
#
_cell.length_a   1.000
_cell.length_b   1.000
_cell.length_c   1.000
_cell.angle_alpha   90.00
_cell.angle_beta   90.00
_cell.angle_gamma   90.00
#
_symmetry.space_group_name_H-M   'P 1'
#
loop_
_entity.id
_entity.type
_entity.pdbx_description
1 polymer ?
#
loop_
_entity_poly.entity_id
_entity_poly.type
_entity_poly.pdbx_seq_one_letter_code
_entity_poly.pdbx_strand_id
1 'polypeptide(L)'
;MKVNLKKIGAIVAGATILASSAAFAGLMFGSTTLVDENGAPVAKVVLGSQAAPSDGVAAALIAGKLVSETYKSETLTAQVSGTATCSGGTGEGTGTCAISNEKARLEITVPGAAAAGTWTGENLIGDFINRELMDREPNTEGDSDAEYVMGGSDTSENANPFTDGTGPGGNIGPTETFMYNVDGSMFSPFADQNLEDEDSGNTYVEMQDLWISGDNHFSTDPDDIVGTLDFLAYTLKFDGPGGDEMGIPVCTEANEMNYAACKAGNTTIAGDTTIDDATETHRLKIWFLGEQWVISEMNAPNLDLANENYLVNGGSVKLAKEAVSGILNQGESLPVDDLKFQLDDLEAHGDETSAILSILDANGNILKKDKVLPGQTKEFMISGKTYRFHVYKVAPGYTFGAKWADVAIFAKELELKDGAELDQGEDTNPGYDVALGWKNMDATSAEQDVDTLRTIVLYSEDVEDISSSGEQDLEAGDYVSIVQDPEVWKLSYKGLDLTSEDRKSLKFEIKTTNLEISKTKGPDTDDDGVYEKCWILAPYVKVTSGESGGTFMIGSPFSTTELSDDTFIVAVNDGDRNLEAAGDTSGTNVGAVCDVYNGDTNGTIDDGDHFLATDSVFMHVSPSSDRYGVAEPYTGAFMAVGYEKIADGETLNFLAEEAGGAIIVLPISDDDYSDGNSVFEMLEKAGTGASNDFYDIWGFGVDETNTTAPGDATFEYDSELDGEPFTSEDGEIMYVHAVDLVSDDPVSGPVTPGEEMVEEGYISERGSEFKSIDTDSVEFSMAHKLARAEWFLASSETAVGSEDKTIVTLGEGESTTISGVTVKVLEITEDVGACAATGGSV
;
A
#
# COMPACT_ATOMS: atom_id res chain seq x y z
N MET A 1 -6.82 11.78 -43.13
CA MET A 1 -7.38 13.08 -43.58
C MET A 1 -7.00 14.11 -42.52
N LYS A 2 -6.35 15.24 -42.87
CA LYS A 2 -5.76 16.17 -41.88
C LYS A 2 -6.87 17.07 -41.29
N VAL A 3 -7.16 16.90 -40.00
CA VAL A 3 -8.05 17.79 -39.24
C VAL A 3 -7.20 18.87 -38.57
N ASN A 4 -7.66 20.11 -38.58
CA ASN A 4 -6.92 21.26 -38.06
C ASN A 4 -7.10 21.41 -36.54
N LEU A 5 -6.04 21.15 -35.78
CA LEU A 5 -5.99 21.20 -34.30
C LEU A 5 -6.50 22.53 -33.71
N LYS A 6 -6.34 23.67 -34.41
CA LYS A 6 -6.83 24.98 -33.93
C LYS A 6 -8.35 25.09 -33.83
N LYS A 7 -9.12 24.19 -34.45
CA LYS A 7 -10.59 24.15 -34.31
C LYS A 7 -11.08 23.22 -33.19
N ILE A 8 -10.22 22.34 -32.68
CA ILE A 8 -10.54 21.42 -31.56
C ILE A 8 -10.16 22.05 -30.21
N GLY A 9 -9.17 22.95 -30.17
CA GLY A 9 -8.80 23.70 -28.95
C GLY A 9 -9.94 24.51 -28.30
N ALA A 10 -11.05 24.75 -29.01
CA ALA A 10 -12.25 25.36 -28.43
C ALA A 10 -13.13 24.39 -27.60
N ILE A 11 -12.91 23.07 -27.70
CA ILE A 11 -13.64 22.04 -26.94
C ILE A 11 -13.17 21.98 -25.48
N VAL A 12 -11.88 22.24 -25.24
CA VAL A 12 -11.26 22.21 -23.90
C VAL A 12 -11.61 23.46 -23.08
N ALA A 13 -12.15 24.52 -23.69
CA ALA A 13 -12.41 25.81 -23.03
C ALA A 13 -13.90 26.19 -22.83
N GLY A 14 -14.83 25.24 -22.90
CA GLY A 14 -16.20 25.46 -22.39
C GLY A 14 -17.33 25.56 -23.43
N ALA A 15 -17.54 24.50 -24.22
CA ALA A 15 -18.81 24.27 -24.89
C ALA A 15 -19.39 22.91 -24.47
N THR A 16 -20.54 22.95 -23.80
CA THR A 16 -21.35 21.79 -23.44
C THR A 16 -21.62 20.93 -24.67
N ILE A 17 -21.05 19.72 -24.71
CA ILE A 17 -21.47 18.69 -25.66
C ILE A 17 -22.81 18.17 -25.16
N LEU A 18 -23.88 18.41 -25.93
CA LEU A 18 -25.21 17.92 -25.63
C LEU A 18 -25.24 16.40 -25.81
N ALA A 19 -24.93 15.64 -24.75
CA ALA A 19 -25.40 14.27 -24.60
C ALA A 19 -26.89 14.33 -24.24
N SER A 20 -27.75 14.44 -25.25
CA SER A 20 -29.19 14.32 -25.05
C SER A 20 -29.50 12.88 -24.59
N SER A 21 -30.15 12.78 -23.44
CA SER A 21 -30.62 11.60 -22.71
C SER A 21 -31.64 10.72 -23.46
N ALA A 22 -31.32 10.27 -24.67
CA ALA A 22 -32.14 9.33 -25.42
C ALA A 22 -31.23 8.35 -26.17
N ALA A 23 -31.25 7.08 -25.77
CA ALA A 23 -30.75 5.90 -26.48
C ALA A 23 -29.63 6.17 -27.51
N PHE A 24 -28.38 6.15 -27.02
CA PHE A 24 -27.10 5.98 -27.70
C PHE A 24 -27.05 6.35 -29.20
N ALA A 25 -26.84 7.63 -29.49
CA ALA A 25 -26.18 8.04 -30.72
C ALA A 25 -24.67 8.19 -30.42
N GLY A 26 -23.79 7.44 -31.09
CA GLY A 26 -22.34 7.44 -30.84
C GLY A 26 -21.71 8.85 -30.79
N LEU A 27 -20.60 9.00 -30.06
CA LEU A 27 -19.91 10.28 -29.89
C LEU A 27 -19.48 10.81 -31.26
N MET A 28 -20.01 11.97 -31.66
CA MET A 28 -19.75 12.56 -32.97
C MET A 28 -19.16 13.97 -32.83
N PHE A 29 -18.12 14.25 -33.61
CA PHE A 29 -17.63 15.60 -33.85
C PHE A 29 -17.95 16.02 -35.28
N GLY A 30 -18.91 16.94 -35.44
CA GLY A 30 -19.43 17.30 -36.76
C GLY A 30 -20.11 16.10 -37.43
N SER A 31 -19.55 15.63 -38.55
CA SER A 31 -20.04 14.44 -39.27
C SER A 31 -19.15 13.22 -39.07
N THR A 32 -18.22 13.27 -38.11
CA THR A 32 -17.26 12.19 -37.84
C THR A 32 -17.63 11.50 -36.56
N THR A 33 -17.95 10.21 -36.67
CA THR A 33 -18.09 9.31 -35.52
C THR A 33 -16.71 9.10 -34.90
N LEU A 34 -16.62 9.34 -33.60
CA LEU A 34 -15.41 9.19 -32.79
C LEU A 34 -15.46 7.88 -31.99
N VAL A 35 -16.63 7.61 -31.41
CA VAL A 35 -16.98 6.34 -30.76
C VAL A 35 -18.27 5.85 -31.42
N ASP A 36 -18.31 4.61 -31.88
CA ASP A 36 -19.48 4.05 -32.54
C ASP A 36 -20.60 3.67 -31.56
N GLU A 37 -21.71 3.18 -32.11
CA GLU A 37 -22.89 2.77 -31.33
C GLU A 37 -22.65 1.53 -30.45
N ASN A 38 -21.53 0.83 -30.64
CA ASN A 38 -21.10 -0.30 -29.82
C ASN A 38 -19.99 0.12 -28.82
N GLY A 39 -19.72 1.42 -28.70
CA GLY A 39 -18.72 1.98 -27.80
C GLY A 39 -17.28 1.74 -28.22
N ALA A 40 -17.02 1.34 -29.47
CA ALA A 40 -15.66 1.15 -29.98
C ALA A 40 -15.08 2.48 -30.53
N PRO A 41 -13.79 2.80 -30.25
CA PRO A 41 -13.15 3.97 -30.81
C PRO A 41 -12.89 3.74 -32.31
N VAL A 42 -13.50 4.57 -33.16
CA VAL A 42 -13.37 4.46 -34.62
C VAL A 42 -12.49 5.57 -35.22
N ALA A 43 -11.94 6.44 -34.38
CA ALA A 43 -11.04 7.53 -34.77
C ALA A 43 -9.62 7.30 -34.25
N LYS A 44 -8.62 7.61 -35.09
CA LYS A 44 -7.19 7.59 -34.73
C LYS A 44 -6.66 9.01 -34.56
N VAL A 45 -6.05 9.31 -33.42
CA VAL A 45 -5.27 10.54 -33.21
C VAL A 45 -3.91 10.38 -33.88
N VAL A 46 -3.55 11.29 -34.79
CA VAL A 46 -2.28 11.24 -35.52
C VAL A 46 -1.58 12.59 -35.42
N LEU A 47 -0.41 12.59 -34.79
CA LEU A 47 0.51 13.72 -34.79
C LEU A 47 1.31 13.73 -36.10
N GLY A 48 1.44 14.91 -36.72
CA GLY A 48 2.26 15.07 -37.91
C GLY A 48 3.74 15.20 -37.55
N SER A 49 4.63 14.86 -38.47
CA SER A 49 6.10 15.00 -38.30
C SER A 49 6.63 16.44 -38.13
N GLN A 50 5.74 17.43 -38.06
CA GLN A 50 6.03 18.84 -37.79
C GLN A 50 5.21 19.38 -36.60
N ALA A 51 4.64 18.50 -35.78
CA ALA A 51 3.88 18.87 -34.59
C ALA A 51 4.81 19.47 -33.54
N ALA A 52 4.36 20.52 -32.85
CA ALA A 52 5.07 21.06 -31.71
C ALA A 52 4.85 20.16 -30.47
N PRO A 53 5.74 20.18 -29.46
CA PRO A 53 5.53 19.44 -28.21
C PRO A 53 4.14 19.67 -27.56
N SER A 54 3.61 20.90 -27.65
CA SER A 54 2.27 21.26 -27.18
C SER A 54 1.13 20.54 -27.90
N ASP A 55 1.32 20.11 -29.15
CA ASP A 55 0.33 19.33 -29.90
C ASP A 55 0.27 17.89 -29.37
N GLY A 56 1.37 17.38 -28.80
CA GLY A 56 1.43 16.07 -28.13
C GLY A 56 0.53 16.00 -26.91
N VAL A 57 0.57 17.03 -26.05
CA VAL A 57 -0.30 17.15 -24.87
C VAL A 57 -1.78 17.20 -25.27
N ALA A 58 -2.11 18.00 -26.30
CA ALA A 58 -3.48 18.07 -26.81
C ALA A 58 -3.94 16.74 -27.42
N ALA A 59 -3.05 16.00 -28.10
CA ALA A 59 -3.34 14.68 -28.63
C ALA A 59 -3.57 13.65 -27.53
N ALA A 60 -2.80 13.68 -26.44
CA ALA A 60 -2.98 12.83 -25.27
C ALA A 60 -4.33 13.08 -24.58
N LEU A 61 -4.70 14.35 -24.36
CA LEU A 61 -6.00 14.71 -23.78
C LEU A 61 -7.19 14.26 -24.65
N ILE A 62 -7.07 14.35 -25.98
CA ILE A 62 -8.09 13.86 -26.91
C ILE A 62 -8.17 12.34 -26.88
N ALA A 63 -7.03 11.64 -26.80
CA ALA A 63 -6.99 10.19 -26.69
C ALA A 63 -7.61 9.72 -25.37
N GLY A 64 -7.25 10.36 -24.25
CA GLY A 64 -7.85 10.10 -22.93
C GLY A 64 -9.36 10.31 -22.92
N LYS A 65 -9.85 11.38 -23.56
CA LYS A 65 -11.30 11.62 -23.68
C LYS A 65 -12.02 10.63 -24.58
N LEU A 66 -11.35 10.07 -25.60
CA LEU A 66 -11.92 8.99 -26.41
C LEU A 66 -12.05 7.72 -25.58
N VAL A 67 -11.01 7.36 -24.82
CA VAL A 67 -11.01 6.19 -23.94
C VAL A 67 -12.08 6.31 -22.86
N SER A 68 -12.20 7.47 -22.20
CA SER A 68 -13.20 7.68 -21.15
C SER A 68 -14.66 7.59 -21.60
N GLU A 69 -14.91 7.65 -22.92
CA GLU A 69 -16.27 7.58 -23.51
C GLU A 69 -16.52 6.26 -24.23
N THR A 70 -15.55 5.34 -24.24
CA THR A 70 -15.73 3.97 -24.75
C THR A 70 -16.42 3.09 -23.70
N TYR A 71 -17.38 2.26 -24.12
CA TYR A 71 -18.08 1.33 -23.24
C TYR A 71 -18.37 0.02 -23.98
N LYS A 72 -18.49 -1.10 -23.27
CA LYS A 72 -18.88 -2.39 -23.84
C LYS A 72 -20.16 -2.85 -23.14
N SER A 73 -21.19 -3.18 -23.91
CA SER A 73 -22.40 -3.83 -23.39
C SER A 73 -22.32 -5.33 -23.66
N GLU A 74 -22.52 -6.14 -22.62
CA GLU A 74 -22.46 -7.61 -22.70
C GLU A 74 -23.65 -8.21 -21.94
N THR A 75 -24.35 -9.16 -22.56
CA THR A 75 -25.46 -9.86 -21.92
C THR A 75 -24.94 -11.10 -21.21
N LEU A 76 -24.96 -11.08 -19.88
CA LEU A 76 -24.63 -12.23 -19.05
C LEU A 76 -25.89 -13.06 -18.77
N THR A 77 -25.79 -14.39 -18.85
CA THR A 77 -26.91 -15.30 -18.56
C THR A 77 -26.66 -16.01 -17.24
N ALA A 78 -27.52 -15.80 -16.23
CA ALA A 78 -27.44 -16.48 -14.93
C ALA A 78 -28.59 -17.48 -14.75
N GLN A 79 -28.41 -18.47 -13.86
CA GLN A 79 -29.48 -19.37 -13.41
C GLN A 79 -29.96 -18.97 -12.02
N VAL A 80 -31.27 -18.97 -11.82
CA VAL A 80 -31.87 -18.56 -10.54
C VAL A 80 -32.06 -19.77 -9.63
N SER A 81 -31.61 -19.64 -8.38
CA SER A 81 -31.78 -20.64 -7.34
C SER A 81 -32.75 -20.14 -6.27
N GLY A 82 -33.92 -20.77 -6.16
CA GLY A 82 -34.93 -20.43 -5.14
C GLY A 82 -36.32 -20.93 -5.52
N THR A 83 -37.20 -21.13 -4.54
CA THR A 83 -38.63 -21.43 -4.74
C THR A 83 -39.43 -20.13 -4.73
N ALA A 84 -40.06 -19.76 -5.84
CA ALA A 84 -40.92 -18.58 -5.91
C ALA A 84 -42.15 -18.73 -4.99
N THR A 85 -42.33 -17.82 -4.03
CA THR A 85 -43.51 -17.75 -3.16
C THR A 85 -44.56 -16.83 -3.78
N CYS A 86 -45.57 -17.38 -4.46
CA CYS A 86 -46.68 -16.58 -4.98
C CYS A 86 -47.76 -16.38 -3.91
N SER A 87 -48.21 -15.15 -3.68
CA SER A 87 -49.37 -14.86 -2.85
C SER A 87 -50.66 -15.22 -3.62
N GLY A 88 -51.39 -16.24 -3.15
CA GLY A 88 -52.57 -16.75 -3.84
C GLY A 88 -53.71 -15.73 -3.95
N GLY A 89 -53.98 -15.23 -5.16
CA GLY A 89 -55.25 -14.59 -5.51
C GLY A 89 -56.36 -15.63 -5.65
N THR A 90 -57.55 -15.34 -5.14
CA THR A 90 -58.72 -16.25 -5.12
C THR A 90 -59.41 -16.44 -6.49
N GLY A 91 -58.67 -16.52 -7.59
CA GLY A 91 -59.23 -16.65 -8.93
C GLY A 91 -58.41 -17.56 -9.83
N GLU A 92 -59.09 -18.42 -10.59
CA GLU A 92 -58.48 -19.22 -11.66
C GLU A 92 -57.95 -18.28 -12.76
N GLY A 93 -56.63 -18.06 -12.75
CA GLY A 93 -55.92 -17.34 -13.80
C GLY A 93 -54.46 -17.79 -13.84
N THR A 94 -53.95 -18.03 -15.04
CA THR A 94 -52.50 -18.15 -15.28
C THR A 94 -51.88 -16.77 -15.10
N GLY A 95 -51.06 -16.59 -14.06
CA GLY A 95 -50.29 -15.37 -13.83
C GLY A 95 -48.78 -15.67 -13.86
N THR A 96 -48.00 -14.72 -14.35
CA THR A 96 -46.56 -14.63 -14.10
C THR A 96 -46.36 -14.01 -12.71
N CYS A 97 -45.43 -14.54 -11.90
CA CYS A 97 -45.04 -13.95 -10.62
C CYS A 97 -43.80 -13.09 -10.89
N ALA A 98 -43.94 -11.77 -10.91
CA ALA A 98 -42.81 -10.86 -11.03
C ALA A 98 -42.00 -10.87 -9.72
N ILE A 99 -40.68 -10.93 -9.82
CA ILE A 99 -39.79 -10.69 -8.68
C ILE A 99 -39.68 -9.17 -8.53
N SER A 100 -39.98 -8.65 -7.33
CA SER A 100 -39.68 -7.25 -7.01
C SER A 100 -38.29 -7.17 -6.39
N ASN A 101 -37.47 -6.19 -6.80
CA ASN A 101 -36.09 -5.96 -6.34
C ASN A 101 -35.09 -7.02 -6.84
N GLU A 102 -35.07 -7.26 -8.14
CA GLU A 102 -34.05 -8.11 -8.78
C GLU A 102 -32.66 -7.48 -8.59
N LYS A 103 -31.70 -8.30 -8.14
CA LYS A 103 -30.29 -7.92 -8.01
C LYS A 103 -29.42 -8.99 -8.66
N ALA A 104 -28.38 -8.57 -9.37
CA ALA A 104 -27.39 -9.44 -9.96
C ALA A 104 -26.10 -9.40 -9.14
N ARG A 105 -25.58 -10.57 -8.76
CA ARG A 105 -24.23 -10.72 -8.22
C ARG A 105 -23.26 -10.85 -9.39
N LEU A 106 -22.39 -9.87 -9.57
CA LEU A 106 -21.40 -9.79 -10.64
C LEU A 106 -20.01 -10.03 -10.06
N GLU A 107 -19.25 -10.91 -10.69
CA GLU A 107 -17.81 -11.03 -10.49
C GLU A 107 -17.12 -10.30 -11.64
N ILE A 108 -16.31 -9.29 -11.30
CA ILE A 108 -15.68 -8.37 -12.23
C ILE A 108 -14.18 -8.46 -12.04
N THR A 109 -13.46 -8.74 -13.12
CA THR A 109 -11.99 -8.75 -13.14
C THR A 109 -11.49 -7.61 -14.03
N VAL A 110 -10.73 -6.70 -13.43
CA VAL A 110 -10.01 -5.63 -14.14
C VAL A 110 -8.52 -5.89 -13.91
N PRO A 111 -7.75 -6.28 -14.94
CA PRO A 111 -6.32 -6.53 -14.79
C PRO A 111 -5.58 -5.32 -14.22
N GLY A 112 -4.87 -5.49 -13.10
CA GLY A 112 -4.12 -4.43 -12.42
C GLY A 112 -4.97 -3.48 -11.56
N ALA A 113 -6.22 -3.83 -11.29
CA ALA A 113 -7.08 -3.12 -10.36
C ALA A 113 -7.01 -3.77 -8.98
N ALA A 114 -6.81 -2.97 -7.92
CA ALA A 114 -7.12 -3.41 -6.57
C ALA A 114 -8.56 -3.96 -6.53
N ALA A 115 -8.74 -5.13 -5.94
CA ALA A 115 -10.07 -5.68 -5.73
C ALA A 115 -10.87 -4.71 -4.83
N ALA A 116 -12.16 -4.51 -5.09
CA ALA A 116 -12.96 -3.67 -4.20
C ALA A 116 -12.93 -4.23 -2.78
N GLY A 117 -12.70 -3.36 -1.80
CA GLY A 117 -12.45 -3.79 -0.44
C GLY A 117 -11.03 -4.30 -0.17
N THR A 118 -10.06 -3.89 -0.99
CA THR A 118 -8.62 -4.09 -0.73
C THR A 118 -7.84 -2.80 -0.96
N TRP A 119 -6.74 -2.64 -0.23
CA TRP A 119 -5.72 -1.62 -0.46
C TRP A 119 -4.34 -2.28 -0.43
N THR A 120 -3.43 -1.82 -1.29
CA THR A 120 -2.02 -2.20 -1.29
C THR A 120 -1.19 -0.94 -1.13
N GLY A 121 -0.39 -0.87 -0.06
CA GLY A 121 0.68 0.09 0.11
C GLY A 121 2.00 -0.54 -0.31
N GLU A 122 2.85 0.25 -0.95
CA GLU A 122 4.18 -0.18 -1.38
C GLU A 122 5.21 0.78 -0.79
N ASN A 123 6.28 0.25 -0.22
CA ASN A 123 7.41 1.02 0.28
C ASN A 123 8.73 0.34 -0.08
N LEU A 124 9.86 1.07 -0.16
CA LEU A 124 11.15 0.42 -0.43
C LEU A 124 11.70 -0.26 0.83
N ILE A 125 12.71 -1.10 0.60
CA ILE A 125 13.57 -1.57 1.68
C ILE A 125 14.35 -0.36 2.21
N GLY A 126 14.37 -0.19 3.52
CA GLY A 126 15.04 0.90 4.22
C GLY A 126 14.27 2.22 4.25
N ASP A 127 12.99 2.23 3.91
CA ASP A 127 12.15 3.44 3.92
C ASP A 127 11.12 3.40 5.06
N PHE A 128 10.78 4.58 5.57
CA PHE A 128 9.74 4.75 6.58
C PHE A 128 8.35 4.65 5.96
N ILE A 129 7.41 4.05 6.68
CA ILE A 129 5.98 4.09 6.37
C ILE A 129 5.42 5.35 7.05
N ASN A 130 5.48 6.47 6.35
CA ASN A 130 4.97 7.74 6.82
C ASN A 130 4.04 8.38 5.77
N ARG A 131 3.64 9.64 5.97
CA ARG A 131 2.69 10.35 5.09
C ARG A 131 3.16 10.41 3.63
N GLU A 132 4.45 10.41 3.38
CA GLU A 132 5.09 10.17 2.10
C GLU A 132 5.71 8.77 2.09
N LEU A 133 5.15 7.87 1.27
CA LEU A 133 5.79 6.58 1.02
C LEU A 133 7.04 6.78 0.16
N MET A 134 7.97 5.83 0.23
CA MET A 134 9.24 5.87 -0.48
C MET A 134 10.18 6.97 0.04
N ASP A 135 10.03 7.30 1.32
CA ASP A 135 10.83 8.30 2.00
C ASP A 135 11.83 7.62 2.94
N ARG A 136 13.10 7.90 2.64
CA ARG A 136 14.27 7.37 3.33
C ARG A 136 14.88 8.38 4.30
N GLU A 137 14.50 9.65 4.20
CA GLU A 137 15.09 10.68 5.04
C GLU A 137 14.62 10.52 6.49
N PRO A 138 15.50 10.79 7.46
CA PRO A 138 15.09 10.84 8.86
C PRO A 138 14.12 11.99 9.03
N ASN A 139 12.85 11.64 9.21
CA ASN A 139 11.83 12.63 9.46
C ASN A 139 11.98 13.25 10.84
N THR A 140 11.90 14.58 10.87
CA THR A 140 11.97 15.39 12.07
C THR A 140 10.79 16.35 12.16
N GLU A 141 10.53 16.85 13.36
CA GLU A 141 9.43 17.81 13.59
C GLU A 141 9.57 19.02 12.64
N GLY A 142 8.55 19.23 11.80
CA GLY A 142 8.50 20.30 10.80
C GLY A 142 8.52 19.82 9.35
N ASP A 143 8.77 18.54 9.08
CA ASP A 143 8.76 17.94 7.75
C ASP A 143 7.31 17.77 7.26
N SER A 144 6.79 18.84 6.66
CA SER A 144 5.35 19.01 6.43
C SER A 144 4.73 18.07 5.39
N ASP A 145 5.56 17.39 4.61
CA ASP A 145 5.25 16.32 3.68
C ASP A 145 5.11 14.96 4.38
N ALA A 146 5.94 14.67 5.38
CA ALA A 146 5.93 13.43 6.15
C ALA A 146 5.09 13.47 7.45
N GLU A 147 4.84 14.65 8.02
CA GLU A 147 4.27 14.82 9.37
C GLU A 147 2.76 15.17 9.36
N TYR A 148 2.02 14.56 10.30
CA TYR A 148 0.71 14.99 10.78
C TYR A 148 0.84 15.70 12.13
N VAL A 149 0.97 17.03 12.10
CA VAL A 149 1.26 17.86 13.28
C VAL A 149 0.16 17.81 14.36
N MET A 150 0.58 17.68 15.62
CA MET A 150 -0.30 17.72 16.80
C MET A 150 -0.79 19.11 17.19
N GLY A 151 -1.98 19.18 17.78
CA GLY A 151 -2.51 20.40 18.39
C GLY A 151 -3.09 21.44 17.41
N GLY A 152 -3.18 21.08 16.12
CA GLY A 152 -3.91 21.84 15.11
C GLY A 152 -5.42 21.59 15.16
N SER A 153 -6.19 22.16 14.22
CA SER A 153 -7.63 21.89 14.11
C SER A 153 -7.89 20.41 13.86
N ASP A 154 -8.84 19.81 14.56
CA ASP A 154 -9.30 18.45 14.26
C ASP A 154 -10.01 18.36 12.92
N THR A 155 -10.36 19.48 12.30
CA THR A 155 -11.14 19.53 11.06
C THR A 155 -10.29 19.81 9.82
N SER A 156 -8.97 19.94 10.01
CA SER A 156 -8.01 20.01 8.91
C SER A 156 -8.00 18.71 8.11
N GLU A 157 -7.81 18.81 6.79
CA GLU A 157 -7.56 17.66 5.91
C GLU A 157 -6.33 16.84 6.35
N ASN A 158 -5.34 17.52 6.95
CA ASN A 158 -4.14 16.90 7.51
C ASN A 158 -4.16 16.90 9.06
N ALA A 159 -5.35 16.79 9.66
CA ALA A 159 -5.44 16.67 11.11
C ALA A 159 -4.88 15.32 11.55
N ASN A 160 -3.99 15.35 12.55
CA ASN A 160 -3.58 14.14 13.24
C ASN A 160 -4.80 13.49 13.93
N PRO A 161 -4.96 12.14 13.92
CA PRO A 161 -6.07 11.45 14.56
C PRO A 161 -6.24 11.75 16.06
N PHE A 162 -5.17 12.18 16.73
CA PHE A 162 -5.15 12.48 18.15
C PHE A 162 -5.10 13.97 18.48
N THR A 163 -5.25 14.87 17.51
CA THR A 163 -5.23 16.32 17.80
C THR A 163 -6.41 16.78 18.65
N ASP A 164 -6.16 17.71 19.58
CA ASP A 164 -7.20 18.25 20.48
C ASP A 164 -7.68 19.67 20.13
N GLY A 165 -7.09 20.31 19.12
CA GLY A 165 -7.44 21.69 18.73
C GLY A 165 -6.88 22.80 19.61
N THR A 166 -6.18 22.52 20.71
CA THR A 166 -5.82 23.53 21.74
C THR A 166 -4.55 24.33 21.44
N GLY A 167 -3.83 24.01 20.36
CA GLY A 167 -2.55 24.59 19.98
C GLY A 167 -1.40 23.56 20.05
N PRO A 168 -0.18 23.93 19.63
CA PRO A 168 0.91 22.98 19.39
C PRO A 168 1.14 21.99 20.53
N GLY A 169 1.15 20.69 20.20
CA GLY A 169 1.38 19.59 21.14
C GLY A 169 0.17 19.17 21.98
N GLY A 170 -1.01 19.76 21.78
CA GLY A 170 -2.25 19.29 22.40
C GLY A 170 -2.78 18.01 21.75
N ASN A 171 -3.24 17.06 22.57
CA ASN A 171 -3.62 15.73 22.12
C ASN A 171 -4.64 15.00 23.02
N ILE A 172 -5.39 14.05 22.45
CA ILE A 172 -6.37 13.20 23.14
C ILE A 172 -5.90 11.75 23.35
N GLY A 173 -4.73 11.37 22.84
CA GLY A 173 -4.22 9.99 22.87
C GLY A 173 -2.68 9.94 22.77
N PRO A 174 -2.10 9.02 22.00
CA PRO A 174 -0.67 9.02 21.67
C PRO A 174 -0.17 10.32 21.02
N THR A 175 1.15 10.40 20.86
CA THR A 175 1.83 11.55 20.23
C THR A 175 2.47 11.19 18.89
N GLU A 176 2.04 10.10 18.26
CA GLU A 176 2.58 9.68 16.97
C GLU A 176 2.21 10.70 15.88
N THR A 177 3.18 11.09 15.05
CA THR A 177 3.04 12.14 14.03
C THR A 177 3.49 11.71 12.64
N PHE A 178 4.30 10.66 12.52
CA PHE A 178 4.80 10.16 11.24
C PHE A 178 4.03 8.89 10.88
N MET A 179 2.89 9.06 10.23
CA MET A 179 1.98 7.98 9.88
C MET A 179 1.57 8.11 8.42
N TYR A 180 1.27 6.99 7.78
CA TYR A 180 0.53 6.95 6.52
C TYR A 180 -0.97 6.79 6.78
N ASN A 181 -1.81 7.55 6.08
CA ASN A 181 -3.28 7.46 6.18
C ASN A 181 -3.87 6.70 4.99
N VAL A 182 -4.58 5.61 5.27
CA VAL A 182 -5.45 4.89 4.34
C VAL A 182 -6.90 5.33 4.57
N ASP A 183 -7.41 6.18 3.69
CA ASP A 183 -8.75 6.76 3.78
C ASP A 183 -9.79 6.03 2.90
N GLY A 184 -11.05 6.48 2.95
CA GLY A 184 -12.16 5.98 2.13
C GLY A 184 -12.00 6.13 0.61
N SER A 185 -11.08 6.97 0.14
CA SER A 185 -10.75 7.10 -1.28
C SER A 185 -9.82 5.99 -1.77
N MET A 186 -8.97 5.47 -0.88
CA MET A 186 -8.03 4.37 -1.13
C MET A 186 -8.63 3.00 -0.80
N PHE A 187 -9.38 2.91 0.30
CA PHE A 187 -10.03 1.69 0.77
C PHE A 187 -11.54 1.90 0.83
N SER A 188 -12.25 1.48 -0.22
CA SER A 188 -13.68 1.77 -0.38
C SER A 188 -14.61 1.39 0.79
N PRO A 189 -14.33 0.37 1.64
CA PRO A 189 -15.12 0.11 2.84
C PRO A 189 -15.10 1.24 3.88
N PHE A 190 -14.13 2.16 3.80
CA PHE A 190 -14.04 3.35 4.65
C PHE A 190 -14.69 4.59 4.05
N ALA A 191 -15.30 4.48 2.85
CA ALA A 191 -15.95 5.62 2.22
C ALA A 191 -17.02 6.24 3.12
N ASP A 192 -17.08 7.58 3.14
CA ASP A 192 -17.99 8.35 4.00
C ASP A 192 -19.42 7.82 3.99
N GLN A 193 -19.98 7.66 5.19
CA GLN A 193 -21.33 7.14 5.39
C GLN A 193 -22.25 8.22 5.95
N ASN A 194 -23.43 8.36 5.35
CA ASN A 194 -24.48 9.18 5.95
C ASN A 194 -25.25 8.32 6.96
N LEU A 195 -25.29 8.77 8.21
CA LEU A 195 -26.03 8.13 9.28
C LEU A 195 -27.33 8.88 9.50
N GLU A 196 -28.44 8.17 9.63
CA GLU A 196 -29.75 8.77 9.93
C GLU A 196 -30.19 8.33 11.31
N ASP A 197 -30.47 9.31 12.17
CA ASP A 197 -31.21 9.11 13.40
C ASP A 197 -32.70 9.31 13.11
N GLU A 198 -33.42 8.21 12.93
CA GLU A 198 -34.85 8.24 12.57
C GLU A 198 -35.73 8.90 13.65
N ASP A 199 -35.30 8.87 14.91
CA ASP A 199 -36.07 9.38 16.04
C ASP A 199 -35.97 10.91 16.14
N SER A 200 -34.78 11.48 15.97
CA SER A 200 -34.59 12.93 15.95
C SER A 200 -34.73 13.57 14.57
N GLY A 201 -34.57 12.79 13.50
CA GLY A 201 -34.50 13.27 12.12
C GLY A 201 -33.17 13.92 11.76
N ASN A 202 -32.15 13.79 12.61
CA ASN A 202 -30.80 14.28 12.36
C ASN A 202 -30.04 13.37 11.39
N THR A 203 -29.09 13.94 10.65
CA THR A 203 -28.22 13.21 9.73
C THR A 203 -26.77 13.53 10.00
N TYR A 204 -25.94 12.52 10.19
CA TYR A 204 -24.50 12.66 10.47
C TYR A 204 -23.69 12.16 9.28
N VAL A 205 -22.44 12.59 9.19
CA VAL A 205 -21.45 11.97 8.27
C VAL A 205 -20.41 11.27 9.12
N GLU A 206 -20.19 10.00 8.84
CA GLU A 206 -19.14 9.20 9.46
C GLU A 206 -18.00 9.01 8.45
N MET A 207 -16.78 9.28 8.90
CA MET A 207 -15.52 9.08 8.17
C MET A 207 -14.70 8.04 8.91
N GLN A 208 -14.01 7.17 8.16
CA GLN A 208 -13.16 6.12 8.71
C GLN A 208 -11.79 6.17 8.04
N ASP A 209 -10.74 6.00 8.83
CA ASP A 209 -9.36 5.99 8.35
C ASP A 209 -8.54 4.93 9.12
N LEU A 210 -7.49 4.41 8.47
CA LEU A 210 -6.44 3.61 9.11
C LEU A 210 -5.11 4.35 9.02
N TRP A 211 -4.42 4.46 10.15
CA TRP A 211 -3.14 5.13 10.30
C TRP A 211 -2.09 4.09 10.64
N ILE A 212 -0.99 4.08 9.90
CA ILE A 212 0.10 3.12 10.06
C ILE A 212 1.42 3.86 10.17
N SER A 213 2.31 3.40 11.06
CA SER A 213 3.71 3.81 11.11
C SER A 213 4.59 2.58 11.26
N GLY A 214 5.80 2.65 10.75
CA GLY A 214 6.78 1.57 10.76
C GLY A 214 7.77 1.73 9.62
N ASP A 215 8.39 0.64 9.21
CA ASP A 215 9.38 0.61 8.13
C ASP A 215 9.50 -0.79 7.53
N ASN A 216 10.40 -0.95 6.56
CA ASN A 216 10.80 -2.27 6.08
C ASN A 216 12.33 -2.30 6.05
N HIS A 217 12.92 -3.35 6.59
CA HIS A 217 14.38 -3.43 6.73
C HIS A 217 14.85 -4.89 6.72
N PHE A 218 16.17 -5.07 6.76
CA PHE A 218 16.79 -6.38 6.94
C PHE A 218 16.68 -6.81 8.40
N SER A 219 16.18 -8.01 8.64
CA SER A 219 16.22 -8.63 9.96
C SER A 219 17.65 -8.69 10.50
N THR A 220 17.80 -8.91 11.80
CA THR A 220 19.10 -9.20 12.41
C THR A 220 19.82 -10.41 11.80
N ASP A 221 19.08 -11.30 11.13
CA ASP A 221 19.64 -12.22 10.13
C ASP A 221 19.51 -11.52 8.75
N PRO A 222 20.63 -11.05 8.15
CA PRO A 222 20.64 -10.14 6.99
C PRO A 222 19.94 -10.66 5.72
N ASP A 223 19.56 -11.94 5.70
CA ASP A 223 18.99 -12.60 4.53
C ASP A 223 17.45 -12.45 4.41
N ASP A 224 16.78 -12.00 5.48
CA ASP A 224 15.32 -11.89 5.52
C ASP A 224 14.86 -10.43 5.61
N ILE A 225 13.99 -10.03 4.69
CA ILE A 225 13.41 -8.68 4.65
C ILE A 225 12.07 -8.71 5.35
N VAL A 226 11.99 -7.98 6.46
CA VAL A 226 10.83 -7.91 7.35
C VAL A 226 10.17 -6.54 7.27
N GLY A 227 8.88 -6.50 7.55
CA GLY A 227 8.14 -5.27 7.75
C GLY A 227 7.87 -5.06 9.24
N THR A 228 8.05 -3.83 9.72
CA THR A 228 7.65 -3.44 11.08
C THR A 228 6.43 -2.55 11.03
N LEU A 229 5.58 -2.69 12.05
CA LEU A 229 4.60 -1.67 12.38
C LEU A 229 4.93 -1.21 13.80
N ASP A 230 5.26 0.05 13.94
CA ASP A 230 5.47 0.68 15.25
C ASP A 230 4.18 1.25 15.80
N PHE A 231 3.24 1.59 14.90
CA PHE A 231 1.97 2.18 15.28
C PHE A 231 0.85 1.79 14.32
N LEU A 232 -0.32 1.51 14.89
CA LEU A 232 -1.55 1.27 14.14
C LEU A 232 -2.70 1.98 14.83
N ALA A 233 -3.48 2.78 14.11
CA ALA A 233 -4.74 3.33 14.61
C ALA A 233 -5.87 3.26 13.59
N TYR A 234 -7.06 2.87 14.04
CA TYR A 234 -8.30 2.93 13.28
C TYR A 234 -9.23 3.99 13.90
N THR A 235 -9.69 4.93 13.08
CA THR A 235 -10.48 6.06 13.55
C THR A 235 -11.88 6.07 12.95
N LEU A 236 -12.88 6.43 13.75
CA LEU A 236 -14.19 6.86 13.30
C LEU A 236 -14.42 8.30 13.72
N LYS A 237 -14.81 9.15 12.78
CA LYS A 237 -15.02 10.57 13.02
C LYS A 237 -16.39 10.99 12.51
N PHE A 238 -17.12 11.76 13.33
CA PHE A 238 -18.52 12.09 13.06
C PHE A 238 -18.72 13.58 12.86
N ASP A 239 -19.21 13.99 11.70
CA ASP A 239 -19.78 15.33 11.52
C ASP A 239 -21.26 15.32 11.92
N GLY A 240 -21.66 16.38 12.60
CA GLY A 240 -23.00 16.70 13.07
C GLY A 240 -24.01 17.01 11.96
N PRO A 241 -25.27 17.31 12.36
CA PRO A 241 -26.38 17.59 11.44
C PRO A 241 -26.06 18.66 10.42
N GLY A 242 -26.02 18.30 9.13
CA GLY A 242 -25.78 19.24 8.03
C GLY A 242 -24.30 19.47 7.69
N GLY A 243 -23.39 18.64 8.21
CA GLY A 243 -21.94 18.75 7.99
C GLY A 243 -21.24 19.69 8.99
N ASP A 244 -21.89 19.95 10.12
CA ASP A 244 -21.31 20.75 11.20
C ASP A 244 -20.25 19.89 11.89
N GLU A 245 -19.00 20.33 12.06
CA GLU A 245 -17.86 19.51 12.51
C GLU A 245 -17.89 19.14 14.02
N MET A 246 -19.08 18.91 14.58
CA MET A 246 -19.37 18.87 16.02
C MET A 246 -19.55 17.47 16.62
N GLY A 247 -19.86 16.43 15.83
CA GLY A 247 -20.09 15.09 16.36
C GLY A 247 -21.53 14.70 16.63
N ILE A 248 -21.70 13.50 17.20
CA ILE A 248 -22.98 12.94 17.62
C ILE A 248 -23.25 13.39 19.06
N PRO A 249 -24.34 14.12 19.34
CA PRO A 249 -24.62 14.58 20.70
C PRO A 249 -25.11 13.46 21.60
N VAL A 250 -24.86 13.57 22.91
CA VAL A 250 -25.39 12.64 23.93
C VAL A 250 -26.92 12.70 23.95
N CYS A 251 -27.48 13.89 23.77
CA CYS A 251 -28.90 14.17 23.68
C CYS A 251 -29.21 14.89 22.38
N THR A 252 -30.23 14.51 21.63
CA THR A 252 -30.54 15.16 20.35
C THR A 252 -31.33 16.46 20.51
N GLU A 253 -32.03 16.62 21.64
CA GLU A 253 -32.70 17.86 22.01
C GLU A 253 -31.98 18.52 23.21
N ALA A 254 -31.54 19.76 23.03
CA ALA A 254 -30.91 20.52 24.11
C ALA A 254 -31.93 21.12 25.08
N ASN A 255 -31.64 21.00 26.37
CA ASN A 255 -32.35 21.75 27.41
C ASN A 255 -31.47 22.93 27.86
N GLU A 256 -31.96 24.16 27.68
CA GLU A 256 -31.20 25.40 27.97
C GLU A 256 -29.84 25.53 27.24
N MET A 257 -29.67 24.85 26.09
CA MET A 257 -28.36 24.68 25.42
C MET A 257 -27.41 23.86 26.32
N ASN A 258 -27.76 22.60 26.51
CA ASN A 258 -26.93 21.61 27.17
C ASN A 258 -27.35 20.26 26.57
N TYR A 259 -26.52 19.71 25.69
CA TYR A 259 -26.80 18.44 25.01
C TYR A 259 -26.36 17.22 25.85
N ALA A 260 -26.00 17.40 27.12
CA ALA A 260 -25.77 16.33 28.10
C ALA A 260 -26.97 16.11 29.06
N ALA A 261 -28.00 16.95 29.02
CA ALA A 261 -29.01 17.05 30.08
C ALA A 261 -30.12 15.96 30.10
N CYS A 262 -30.29 15.16 29.04
CA CYS A 262 -31.37 14.16 28.92
C CYS A 262 -31.18 12.89 29.78
N LYS A 263 -29.96 12.62 30.27
CA LYS A 263 -29.67 11.48 31.16
C LYS A 263 -29.77 11.93 32.62
N ALA A 264 -30.84 11.55 33.30
CA ALA A 264 -31.22 12.12 34.59
C ALA A 264 -30.13 11.99 35.68
N GLY A 265 -29.74 13.13 36.27
CA GLY A 265 -28.81 13.25 37.39
C GLY A 265 -28.43 14.70 37.74
N ASN A 266 -28.48 15.62 36.77
CA ASN A 266 -28.22 17.04 37.01
C ASN A 266 -29.47 17.77 37.56
N THR A 267 -29.70 17.63 38.87
CA THR A 267 -30.87 18.13 39.61
C THR A 267 -31.10 19.66 39.64
N THR A 268 -30.40 20.45 38.83
CA THR A 268 -30.54 21.93 38.83
C THR A 268 -31.36 22.51 37.70
N ILE A 269 -31.69 21.78 36.63
CA ILE A 269 -32.46 22.31 35.51
C ILE A 269 -33.91 21.80 35.57
N ALA A 270 -34.85 22.72 35.78
CA ALA A 270 -36.28 22.42 35.83
C ALA A 270 -36.87 22.50 34.42
N GLY A 271 -36.90 21.38 33.69
CA GLY A 271 -37.46 21.27 32.35
C GLY A 271 -37.44 19.82 31.87
N ASP A 272 -38.26 19.51 30.87
CA ASP A 272 -38.45 18.22 30.19
C ASP A 272 -37.09 17.59 29.84
N THR A 273 -36.54 16.73 30.71
CA THR A 273 -35.36 15.91 30.39
C THR A 273 -35.90 14.51 30.22
N THR A 274 -36.14 14.11 28.97
CA THR A 274 -36.66 12.79 28.67
C THR A 274 -35.51 11.91 28.20
N ILE A 275 -35.41 10.72 28.79
CA ILE A 275 -34.43 9.71 28.34
C ILE A 275 -34.68 9.32 26.87
N ASP A 276 -35.88 9.59 26.35
CA ASP A 276 -36.27 9.35 24.96
C ASP A 276 -35.50 10.22 23.96
N ASP A 277 -34.86 11.32 24.41
CA ASP A 277 -34.00 12.20 23.59
C ASP A 277 -32.51 11.78 23.64
N ALA A 278 -32.17 10.77 24.45
CA ALA A 278 -30.81 10.27 24.53
C ALA A 278 -30.49 9.40 23.31
N THR A 279 -29.38 9.70 22.63
CA THR A 279 -28.98 9.01 21.39
C THR A 279 -28.88 7.50 21.54
N GLU A 280 -28.48 7.00 22.71
CA GLU A 280 -28.41 5.56 23.01
C GLU A 280 -29.79 4.86 22.98
N THR A 281 -30.88 5.62 23.14
CA THR A 281 -32.25 5.10 23.03
C THR A 281 -32.81 5.19 21.61
N HIS A 282 -32.12 5.87 20.70
CA HIS A 282 -32.57 6.08 19.32
C HIS A 282 -32.19 4.93 18.39
N ARG A 283 -31.37 4.00 18.89
CA ARG A 283 -30.82 2.90 18.09
C ARG A 283 -30.08 3.41 16.85
N LEU A 284 -29.36 4.52 17.01
CA LEU A 284 -28.54 5.12 15.96
C LEU A 284 -27.51 4.11 15.47
N LYS A 285 -27.55 3.82 14.17
CA LYS A 285 -26.62 2.91 13.50
C LYS A 285 -25.42 3.68 12.99
N ILE A 286 -24.24 3.14 13.27
CA ILE A 286 -22.94 3.57 12.75
C ILE A 286 -22.33 2.42 11.94
N TRP A 287 -21.38 2.72 11.05
CA TRP A 287 -20.55 1.69 10.45
C TRP A 287 -19.28 1.53 11.25
N PHE A 288 -19.07 0.34 11.79
CA PHE A 288 -17.89 0.01 12.56
C PHE A 288 -17.33 -1.30 12.01
N LEU A 289 -16.07 -1.27 11.61
CA LEU A 289 -15.40 -2.39 10.95
C LEU A 289 -16.15 -2.89 9.70
N GLY A 290 -16.76 -1.98 8.92
CA GLY A 290 -17.46 -2.32 7.69
C GLY A 290 -18.83 -2.98 7.89
N GLU A 291 -19.27 -3.09 9.14
CA GLU A 291 -20.57 -3.63 9.52
C GLU A 291 -21.41 -2.59 10.26
N GLN A 292 -22.73 -2.78 10.29
CA GLN A 292 -23.60 -1.89 11.06
C GLN A 292 -23.61 -2.27 12.55
N TRP A 293 -23.28 -1.29 13.37
CA TRP A 293 -23.35 -1.34 14.83
C TRP A 293 -24.29 -0.26 15.34
N VAL A 294 -24.83 -0.43 16.54
CA VAL A 294 -25.66 0.58 17.20
C VAL A 294 -24.93 1.14 18.41
N ILE A 295 -25.08 2.44 18.64
CA ILE A 295 -24.64 3.05 19.89
C ILE A 295 -25.63 2.63 20.98
N SER A 296 -25.22 1.75 21.89
CA SER A 296 -26.06 1.24 22.99
C SER A 296 -25.86 1.98 24.30
N GLU A 297 -24.75 2.71 24.46
CA GLU A 297 -24.48 3.56 25.62
C GLU A 297 -23.54 4.73 25.25
N MET A 298 -23.76 5.93 25.81
CA MET A 298 -22.85 7.09 25.67
C MET A 298 -22.67 7.87 26.98
N ASN A 299 -21.48 7.90 27.55
CA ASN A 299 -21.18 8.70 28.73
C ASN A 299 -20.07 9.69 28.40
N ALA A 300 -20.43 10.95 28.15
CA ALA A 300 -19.46 12.03 27.97
C ALA A 300 -18.63 12.26 29.25
N PRO A 301 -17.39 12.77 29.13
CA PRO A 301 -16.60 13.15 30.30
C PRO A 301 -17.28 14.28 31.08
N ASN A 302 -17.23 14.19 32.41
CA ASN A 302 -17.74 15.25 33.29
C ASN A 302 -16.72 16.40 33.39
N LEU A 303 -16.58 17.15 32.30
CA LEU A 303 -15.67 18.28 32.13
C LEU A 303 -16.41 19.45 31.49
N ASP A 304 -15.99 20.65 31.83
CA ASP A 304 -16.45 21.86 31.18
C ASP A 304 -15.50 22.28 30.07
N LEU A 305 -16.05 22.63 28.91
CA LEU A 305 -15.28 23.12 27.76
C LEU A 305 -15.88 24.43 27.23
N ALA A 306 -15.10 25.51 27.25
CA ALA A 306 -15.57 26.85 26.83
C ALA A 306 -15.27 27.18 25.35
N ASN A 307 -14.89 26.18 24.54
CA ASN A 307 -14.60 26.34 23.11
C ASN A 307 -15.06 25.11 22.32
N GLU A 308 -15.92 25.35 21.33
CA GLU A 308 -16.48 24.35 20.41
C GLU A 308 -15.45 23.73 19.45
N ASN A 309 -14.31 24.39 19.27
CA ASN A 309 -13.24 23.96 18.36
C ASN A 309 -12.21 23.03 19.01
N TYR A 310 -12.34 22.77 20.32
CA TYR A 310 -11.42 21.92 21.05
C TYR A 310 -12.05 20.55 21.30
N LEU A 311 -11.21 19.52 21.35
CA LEU A 311 -11.59 18.20 21.81
C LEU A 311 -11.03 17.99 23.20
N VAL A 312 -11.74 17.20 23.99
CA VAL A 312 -11.22 16.65 25.24
C VAL A 312 -11.33 15.14 25.20
N ASN A 313 -10.34 14.46 25.79
CA ASN A 313 -10.39 13.02 25.95
C ASN A 313 -11.25 12.63 27.17
N GLY A 314 -11.86 11.45 27.12
CA GLY A 314 -12.54 10.85 28.28
C GLY A 314 -13.82 10.12 27.96
N GLY A 315 -14.60 9.83 29.01
CA GLY A 315 -15.92 9.20 28.87
C GLY A 315 -15.87 7.72 28.45
N SER A 316 -17.01 7.21 27.99
CA SER A 316 -17.16 5.84 27.47
C SER A 316 -18.30 5.74 26.46
N VAL A 317 -18.20 4.83 25.50
CA VAL A 317 -19.24 4.49 24.52
C VAL A 317 -19.39 2.98 24.48
N LYS A 318 -20.61 2.46 24.29
CA LYS A 318 -20.81 1.05 23.94
C LYS A 318 -21.39 0.92 22.56
N LEU A 319 -20.78 0.03 21.78
CA LEU A 319 -21.25 -0.35 20.46
C LEU A 319 -21.80 -1.77 20.52
N ALA A 320 -22.98 -1.99 19.95
CA ALA A 320 -23.58 -3.31 19.90
C ALA A 320 -23.91 -3.77 18.48
N LYS A 321 -23.76 -5.07 18.23
CA LYS A 321 -24.24 -5.75 17.03
C LYS A 321 -25.53 -6.47 17.34
N GLU A 322 -26.63 -6.08 16.70
CA GLU A 322 -27.93 -6.67 16.95
C GLU A 322 -28.07 -8.06 16.27
N ALA A 323 -28.43 -9.08 17.04
CA ALA A 323 -28.81 -10.39 16.50
C ALA A 323 -30.25 -10.37 15.97
N VAL A 324 -31.16 -9.76 16.73
CA VAL A 324 -32.56 -9.52 16.37
C VAL A 324 -33.08 -8.35 17.18
N SER A 325 -34.04 -7.61 16.63
CA SER A 325 -34.62 -6.44 17.28
C SER A 325 -36.01 -6.15 16.74
N GLY A 326 -36.76 -5.34 17.49
CA GLY A 326 -38.03 -4.81 17.06
C GLY A 326 -38.95 -4.44 18.21
N ILE A 327 -40.07 -3.83 17.84
CA ILE A 327 -41.11 -3.41 18.78
C ILE A 327 -41.94 -4.62 19.19
N LEU A 328 -41.92 -4.93 20.48
CA LEU A 328 -42.75 -5.96 21.10
C LEU A 328 -43.94 -5.34 21.81
N ASN A 329 -45.15 -5.78 21.47
CA ASN A 329 -46.31 -5.58 22.33
C ASN A 329 -46.31 -6.57 23.50
N GLN A 330 -47.09 -6.28 24.54
CA GLN A 330 -47.26 -7.20 25.66
C GLN A 330 -47.70 -8.60 25.19
N GLY A 331 -46.89 -9.61 25.50
CA GLY A 331 -47.06 -11.02 25.14
C GLY A 331 -46.36 -11.45 23.85
N GLU A 332 -45.77 -10.53 23.09
CA GLU A 332 -44.97 -10.82 21.91
C GLU A 332 -43.51 -11.16 22.29
N SER A 333 -42.81 -11.85 21.38
CA SER A 333 -41.45 -12.32 21.64
C SER A 333 -40.54 -12.26 20.42
N LEU A 334 -39.26 -11.96 20.64
CA LEU A 334 -38.21 -12.14 19.65
C LEU A 334 -37.62 -13.56 19.74
N PRO A 335 -37.58 -14.32 18.64
CA PRO A 335 -36.91 -15.62 18.60
C PRO A 335 -35.40 -15.45 18.38
N VAL A 336 -34.58 -16.11 19.18
CA VAL A 336 -33.12 -16.23 18.99
C VAL A 336 -32.70 -17.65 19.35
N ASP A 337 -31.97 -18.32 18.46
CA ASP A 337 -31.68 -19.75 18.57
C ASP A 337 -32.98 -20.56 18.84
N ASP A 338 -32.99 -21.39 19.88
CA ASP A 338 -34.16 -22.16 20.35
C ASP A 338 -34.93 -21.47 21.49
N LEU A 339 -34.68 -20.17 21.72
CA LEU A 339 -35.27 -19.38 22.81
C LEU A 339 -36.26 -18.32 22.30
N LYS A 340 -37.13 -17.85 23.20
CA LYS A 340 -38.02 -16.71 22.95
C LYS A 340 -37.87 -15.67 24.05
N PHE A 341 -37.54 -14.45 23.66
CA PHE A 341 -37.43 -13.30 24.55
C PHE A 341 -38.75 -12.53 24.50
N GLN A 342 -39.61 -12.74 25.50
CA GLN A 342 -40.98 -12.26 25.53
C GLN A 342 -41.17 -11.06 26.45
N LEU A 343 -41.81 -10.00 25.95
CA LEU A 343 -42.26 -8.88 26.77
C LEU A 343 -43.50 -9.30 27.56
N ASP A 344 -43.38 -9.47 28.87
CA ASP A 344 -44.49 -9.92 29.72
C ASP A 344 -45.39 -8.78 30.19
N ASP A 345 -44.81 -7.63 30.54
CA ASP A 345 -45.53 -6.43 30.99
C ASP A 345 -44.60 -5.20 30.98
N LEU A 346 -45.19 -4.03 31.18
CA LEU A 346 -44.48 -2.79 31.51
C LEU A 346 -44.91 -2.32 32.90
N GLU A 347 -43.94 -2.06 33.76
CA GLU A 347 -44.15 -1.62 35.13
C GLU A 347 -43.71 -0.18 35.30
N ALA A 348 -44.66 0.71 35.63
CA ALA A 348 -44.39 2.11 35.91
C ALA A 348 -44.29 2.35 37.43
N HIS A 349 -43.20 2.97 37.87
CA HIS A 349 -42.98 3.45 39.24
C HIS A 349 -42.57 4.93 39.22
N GLY A 350 -43.53 5.82 39.52
CA GLY A 350 -43.27 7.26 39.42
C GLY A 350 -43.12 7.65 37.95
N ASP A 351 -42.02 8.32 37.62
CA ASP A 351 -41.71 8.80 36.27
C ASP A 351 -40.91 7.77 35.44
N GLU A 352 -40.52 6.63 36.03
CA GLU A 352 -39.79 5.56 35.34
C GLU A 352 -40.72 4.40 34.94
N THR A 353 -40.55 3.86 33.73
CA THR A 353 -41.22 2.64 33.26
C THR A 353 -40.18 1.60 32.86
N SER A 354 -40.25 0.39 33.43
CA SER A 354 -39.37 -0.73 33.07
C SER A 354 -40.10 -1.80 32.26
N ALA A 355 -39.38 -2.42 31.32
CA ALA A 355 -39.85 -3.62 30.63
C ALA A 355 -39.62 -4.86 31.48
N ILE A 356 -40.64 -5.70 31.62
CA ILE A 356 -40.54 -7.02 32.25
C ILE A 356 -40.39 -8.07 31.15
N LEU A 357 -39.23 -8.73 31.11
CA LEU A 357 -38.87 -9.72 30.10
C LEU A 357 -38.86 -11.13 30.67
N SER A 358 -39.38 -12.10 29.93
CA SER A 358 -39.17 -13.53 30.16
C SER A 358 -38.41 -14.19 29.02
N ILE A 359 -37.43 -15.04 29.36
CA ILE A 359 -36.74 -15.92 28.41
C ILE A 359 -37.41 -17.29 28.50
N LEU A 360 -37.98 -17.75 27.39
CA LEU A 360 -38.69 -19.02 27.28
C LEU A 360 -37.88 -20.02 26.47
N ASP A 361 -37.99 -21.30 26.82
CA ASP A 361 -37.51 -22.39 25.95
C ASP A 361 -38.46 -22.62 24.75
N ALA A 362 -38.08 -23.53 23.84
CA ALA A 362 -38.89 -23.93 22.69
C ALA A 362 -40.30 -24.45 23.06
N ASN A 363 -40.51 -24.93 24.31
CA ASN A 363 -41.80 -25.41 24.80
C ASN A 363 -42.63 -24.31 25.50
N GLY A 364 -42.11 -23.09 25.62
CA GLY A 364 -42.76 -21.97 26.30
C GLY A 364 -42.58 -21.96 27.82
N ASN A 365 -41.65 -22.74 28.37
CA ASN A 365 -41.33 -22.68 29.81
C ASN A 365 -40.41 -21.50 30.09
N ILE A 366 -40.70 -20.72 31.13
CA ILE A 366 -39.84 -19.62 31.58
C ILE A 366 -38.55 -20.17 32.18
N LEU A 367 -37.42 -19.80 31.58
CA LEU A 367 -36.07 -20.09 32.06
C LEU A 367 -35.57 -18.98 32.99
N LYS A 368 -35.80 -17.71 32.60
CA LYS A 368 -35.41 -16.50 33.33
C LYS A 368 -36.46 -15.41 33.14
N LYS A 369 -36.53 -14.51 34.11
CA LYS A 369 -37.39 -13.33 34.07
C LYS A 369 -36.73 -12.19 34.84
N ASP A 370 -36.68 -11.00 34.25
CA ASP A 370 -36.08 -9.83 34.89
C ASP A 370 -36.71 -8.52 34.38
N LYS A 371 -36.30 -7.39 34.97
CA LYS A 371 -36.71 -6.04 34.59
C LYS A 371 -35.54 -5.29 33.98
N VAL A 372 -35.82 -4.52 32.94
CA VAL A 372 -34.82 -3.70 32.23
C VAL A 372 -35.41 -2.32 31.97
N LEU A 373 -34.66 -1.26 32.29
CA LEU A 373 -35.06 0.13 32.02
C LEU A 373 -34.69 0.53 30.59
N PRO A 374 -35.37 1.53 30.01
CA PRO A 374 -34.92 2.20 28.78
C PRO A 374 -33.45 2.63 28.88
N GLY A 375 -32.71 2.48 27.78
CA GLY A 375 -31.27 2.73 27.70
C GLY A 375 -30.39 1.69 28.39
N GLN A 376 -30.94 0.60 28.95
CA GLN A 376 -30.15 -0.41 29.66
C GLN A 376 -30.06 -1.74 28.91
N THR A 377 -28.86 -2.31 28.93
CA THR A 377 -28.59 -3.71 28.55
C THR A 377 -28.59 -4.61 29.78
N LYS A 378 -29.23 -5.77 29.67
CA LYS A 378 -29.22 -6.81 30.71
C LYS A 378 -28.70 -8.13 30.16
N GLU A 379 -27.72 -8.70 30.86
CA GLU A 379 -27.14 -9.98 30.49
C GLU A 379 -27.86 -11.17 31.12
N PHE A 380 -27.99 -12.24 30.33
CA PHE A 380 -28.61 -13.49 30.71
C PHE A 380 -27.75 -14.67 30.28
N MET A 381 -27.20 -15.40 31.25
CA MET A 381 -26.50 -16.66 30.99
C MET A 381 -27.50 -17.82 30.92
N ILE A 382 -27.67 -18.41 29.73
CA ILE A 382 -28.55 -19.55 29.47
C ILE A 382 -27.72 -20.66 28.82
N SER A 383 -27.66 -21.83 29.46
CA SER A 383 -26.93 -23.00 28.94
C SER A 383 -25.45 -22.73 28.57
N GLY A 384 -24.79 -21.82 29.28
CA GLY A 384 -23.39 -21.45 29.04
C GLY A 384 -23.17 -20.40 27.94
N LYS A 385 -24.24 -19.89 27.32
CA LYS A 385 -24.19 -18.75 26.39
C LYS A 385 -24.75 -17.50 27.05
N THR A 386 -24.09 -16.37 26.86
CA THR A 386 -24.57 -15.05 27.30
C THR A 386 -25.46 -14.44 26.22
N TYR A 387 -26.63 -13.96 26.63
CA TYR A 387 -27.54 -13.18 25.79
C TYR A 387 -27.71 -11.81 26.42
N ARG A 388 -27.58 -10.76 25.61
CA ARG A 388 -27.70 -9.36 26.06
C ARG A 388 -29.01 -8.80 25.52
N PHE A 389 -29.94 -8.46 26.40
CA PHE A 389 -31.21 -7.85 26.03
C PHE A 389 -31.17 -6.37 26.37
N HIS A 390 -31.39 -5.54 25.36
CA HIS A 390 -31.41 -4.09 25.48
C HIS A 390 -32.82 -3.56 25.28
N VAL A 391 -33.19 -2.53 26.04
CA VAL A 391 -34.46 -1.82 25.88
C VAL A 391 -34.15 -0.40 25.45
N TYR A 392 -34.53 -0.04 24.23
CA TYR A 392 -34.39 1.32 23.72
C TYR A 392 -35.43 2.22 24.34
N LYS A 393 -36.71 1.95 24.05
CA LYS A 393 -37.86 2.77 24.45
C LYS A 393 -39.01 1.92 24.96
N VAL A 394 -39.86 2.51 25.80
CA VAL A 394 -41.08 1.87 26.29
C VAL A 394 -42.26 2.83 26.22
N ALA A 395 -43.42 2.31 25.82
CA ALA A 395 -44.67 3.04 25.89
C ALA A 395 -45.63 2.29 26.83
N PRO A 396 -45.88 2.80 28.06
CA PRO A 396 -46.68 2.09 29.06
C PRO A 396 -48.15 1.91 28.68
N GLY A 397 -48.68 2.74 27.75
CA GLY A 397 -50.02 2.64 27.18
C GLY A 397 -51.20 2.71 28.17
N TYR A 398 -52.41 3.00 27.68
CA TYR A 398 -53.64 2.92 28.50
C TYR A 398 -54.47 1.65 28.23
N THR A 399 -54.12 0.88 27.19
CA THR A 399 -54.80 -0.36 26.79
C THR A 399 -53.78 -1.47 26.54
N PHE A 400 -54.20 -2.74 26.57
CA PHE A 400 -53.32 -3.90 26.44
C PHE A 400 -52.53 -3.94 25.11
N GLY A 401 -53.09 -3.36 24.03
CA GLY A 401 -52.42 -3.21 22.74
C GLY A 401 -51.72 -1.85 22.54
N ALA A 402 -51.64 -1.03 23.59
CA ALA A 402 -50.89 0.22 23.60
C ALA A 402 -49.60 0.11 24.44
N LYS A 403 -49.35 -1.05 25.06
CA LYS A 403 -48.13 -1.35 25.80
C LYS A 403 -47.11 -1.97 24.86
N TRP A 404 -46.03 -1.26 24.58
CA TRP A 404 -44.95 -1.79 23.75
C TRP A 404 -43.57 -1.38 24.28
N ALA A 405 -42.56 -2.16 23.93
CA ALA A 405 -41.15 -1.83 24.12
C ALA A 405 -40.40 -2.04 22.81
N ASP A 406 -39.53 -1.11 22.45
CA ASP A 406 -38.54 -1.32 21.40
C ASP A 406 -37.28 -1.91 22.02
N VAL A 407 -36.88 -3.08 21.52
CA VAL A 407 -35.90 -3.93 22.20
C VAL A 407 -35.01 -4.65 21.19
N ALA A 408 -33.83 -5.05 21.64
CA ALA A 408 -32.90 -5.87 20.88
C ALA A 408 -32.28 -6.98 21.71
N ILE A 409 -31.88 -8.04 21.03
CA ILE A 409 -30.92 -9.01 21.52
C ILE A 409 -29.61 -8.74 20.79
N PHE A 410 -28.55 -8.44 21.53
CA PHE A 410 -27.23 -8.24 20.94
C PHE A 410 -26.52 -9.58 20.74
N ALA A 411 -25.92 -9.73 19.56
CA ALA A 411 -24.94 -10.76 19.26
C ALA A 411 -23.62 -10.45 19.97
N LYS A 412 -23.24 -9.17 20.01
CA LYS A 412 -22.03 -8.67 20.64
C LYS A 412 -22.25 -7.23 21.11
N GLU A 413 -21.55 -6.85 22.17
CA GLU A 413 -21.48 -5.49 22.70
C GLU A 413 -20.03 -5.25 23.10
N LEU A 414 -19.45 -4.14 22.69
CA LEU A 414 -18.08 -3.73 22.96
C LEU A 414 -18.13 -2.48 23.84
N GLU A 415 -17.33 -2.47 24.92
CA GLU A 415 -17.11 -1.28 25.73
C GLU A 415 -15.86 -0.54 25.28
N LEU A 416 -16.05 0.71 24.86
CA LEU A 416 -15.00 1.64 24.46
C LEU A 416 -14.86 2.68 25.57
N LYS A 417 -13.74 2.68 26.27
CA LYS A 417 -13.51 3.60 27.39
C LYS A 417 -12.16 4.26 27.21
N ASP A 418 -12.16 5.59 27.24
CA ASP A 418 -10.96 6.39 27.02
C ASP A 418 -9.82 5.99 27.98
N GLY A 419 -8.62 5.81 27.41
CA GLY A 419 -7.40 5.45 28.13
C GLY A 419 -7.41 4.03 28.71
N ALA A 420 -8.21 3.12 28.14
CA ALA A 420 -8.25 1.72 28.51
C ALA A 420 -8.29 0.82 27.27
N GLU A 421 -7.90 -0.45 27.48
CA GLU A 421 -8.00 -1.49 26.47
C GLU A 421 -9.45 -1.70 25.99
N LEU A 422 -9.59 -1.99 24.70
CA LEU A 422 -10.86 -2.26 24.04
C LEU A 422 -11.53 -3.49 24.66
N ASP A 423 -12.75 -3.29 25.17
CA ASP A 423 -13.55 -4.35 25.79
C ASP A 423 -12.81 -5.06 26.95
N GLN A 424 -12.06 -4.29 27.76
CA GLN A 424 -11.27 -4.75 28.90
C GLN A 424 -12.00 -5.72 29.85
N GLY A 425 -13.34 -5.62 29.95
CA GLY A 425 -14.14 -6.52 30.78
C GLY A 425 -14.19 -7.97 30.27
N GLU A 426 -14.07 -8.18 28.96
CA GLU A 426 -14.16 -9.48 28.30
C GLU A 426 -12.81 -9.97 27.75
N ASP A 427 -11.79 -9.10 27.65
CA ASP A 427 -10.41 -9.43 27.25
C ASP A 427 -10.37 -10.10 25.84
N THR A 428 -11.17 -9.56 24.92
CA THR A 428 -11.32 -10.11 23.56
C THR A 428 -10.46 -9.41 22.51
N ASN A 429 -9.85 -8.28 22.86
CA ASN A 429 -9.01 -7.46 21.99
C ASN A 429 -7.76 -6.92 22.74
N PRO A 430 -6.91 -7.79 23.31
CA PRO A 430 -5.64 -7.37 23.90
C PRO A 430 -4.78 -6.56 22.90
N GLY A 431 -3.98 -5.63 23.43
CA GLY A 431 -3.09 -4.75 22.64
C GLY A 431 -3.78 -3.53 22.00
N TYR A 432 -5.12 -3.50 21.95
CA TYR A 432 -5.87 -2.34 21.46
C TYR A 432 -6.32 -1.43 22.60
N ASP A 433 -5.85 -0.19 22.60
CA ASP A 433 -6.33 0.89 23.47
C ASP A 433 -7.35 1.79 22.76
N VAL A 434 -8.14 2.51 23.57
CA VAL A 434 -9.20 3.40 23.11
C VAL A 434 -8.91 4.85 23.49
N ALA A 435 -8.99 5.76 22.53
CA ALA A 435 -9.13 7.19 22.78
C ALA A 435 -10.49 7.70 22.27
N LEU A 436 -11.17 8.51 23.07
CA LEU A 436 -12.46 9.10 22.73
C LEU A 436 -12.36 10.62 22.79
N GLY A 437 -12.58 11.29 21.66
CA GLY A 437 -12.56 12.74 21.58
C GLY A 437 -13.96 13.32 21.59
N TRP A 438 -14.21 14.25 22.51
CA TRP A 438 -15.50 14.89 22.71
C TRP A 438 -15.41 16.41 22.53
N LYS A 439 -16.46 16.99 21.94
CA LYS A 439 -16.65 18.44 21.80
C LYS A 439 -17.79 18.92 22.70
N ASN A 440 -17.91 20.23 22.80
CA ASN A 440 -19.07 20.90 23.37
C ASN A 440 -19.77 21.67 22.23
N MET A 441 -20.95 21.23 21.84
CA MET A 441 -21.68 21.74 20.67
C MET A 441 -22.11 23.20 20.82
N ASP A 442 -22.30 23.68 22.03
CA ASP A 442 -22.87 25.01 22.29
C ASP A 442 -21.99 25.87 23.21
N ALA A 443 -20.69 25.53 23.27
CA ALA A 443 -19.71 26.18 24.13
C ALA A 443 -19.79 27.71 24.06
N THR A 444 -20.20 28.32 25.17
CA THR A 444 -20.16 29.78 25.36
C THR A 444 -18.98 30.19 26.26
N SER A 445 -18.78 31.49 26.48
CA SER A 445 -17.78 31.99 27.43
C SER A 445 -18.02 31.60 28.90
N ALA A 446 -19.13 30.91 29.19
CA ALA A 446 -19.41 30.26 30.46
C ALA A 446 -19.20 28.75 30.27
N GLU A 447 -18.40 28.15 31.15
CA GLU A 447 -18.17 26.69 31.23
C GLU A 447 -19.49 25.91 31.11
N GLN A 448 -19.56 25.02 30.11
CA GLN A 448 -20.68 24.13 29.80
C GLN A 448 -20.16 22.70 29.60
N ASP A 449 -21.01 21.74 29.93
CA ASP A 449 -20.70 20.31 29.89
C ASP A 449 -20.33 19.87 28.47
N VAL A 450 -19.27 19.07 28.35
CA VAL A 450 -18.92 18.37 27.11
C VAL A 450 -20.01 17.36 26.75
N ASP A 451 -20.46 17.36 25.51
CA ASP A 451 -21.74 16.74 25.16
C ASP A 451 -21.83 16.09 23.78
N THR A 452 -20.78 16.14 22.95
CA THR A 452 -20.80 15.50 21.63
C THR A 452 -19.59 14.62 21.36
N LEU A 453 -19.85 13.39 20.91
CA LEU A 453 -18.82 12.44 20.50
C LEU A 453 -18.33 12.82 19.11
N ARG A 454 -17.07 13.26 19.02
CA ARG A 454 -16.45 13.69 17.76
C ARG A 454 -15.67 12.56 17.09
N THR A 455 -14.87 11.83 17.86
CA THR A 455 -14.00 10.79 17.32
C THR A 455 -13.89 9.59 18.27
N ILE A 456 -13.79 8.41 17.69
CA ILE A 456 -13.42 7.16 18.33
C ILE A 456 -12.11 6.73 17.67
N VAL A 457 -11.08 6.46 18.47
CA VAL A 457 -9.81 5.93 17.97
C VAL A 457 -9.50 4.62 18.70
N LEU A 458 -9.26 3.56 17.94
CA LEU A 458 -8.70 2.31 18.42
C LEU A 458 -7.24 2.28 17.96
N TYR A 459 -6.30 2.06 18.86
CA TYR A 459 -4.89 2.09 18.49
C TYR A 459 -4.06 1.05 19.23
N SER A 460 -2.89 0.75 18.69
CA SER A 460 -1.89 -0.14 19.27
C SER A 460 -0.51 0.51 19.09
N GLU A 461 0.23 0.63 20.18
CA GLU A 461 1.65 1.02 20.21
C GLU A 461 2.58 -0.21 20.35
N ASP A 462 2.01 -1.40 20.64
CA ASP A 462 2.75 -2.65 20.82
C ASP A 462 2.23 -3.70 19.81
N VAL A 463 2.86 -3.77 18.62
CA VAL A 463 2.38 -4.64 17.54
C VAL A 463 2.56 -6.14 17.83
N GLU A 464 3.53 -6.52 18.65
CA GLU A 464 3.71 -7.91 19.13
C GLU A 464 2.42 -8.49 19.72
N ASP A 465 1.61 -7.67 20.40
CA ASP A 465 0.37 -8.12 21.06
C ASP A 465 -0.79 -8.35 20.07
N ILE A 466 -0.70 -7.78 18.87
CA ILE A 466 -1.75 -7.82 17.85
C ILE A 466 -1.35 -8.54 16.55
N SER A 467 -0.08 -8.92 16.41
CA SER A 467 0.42 -9.64 15.23
C SER A 467 0.08 -11.13 15.26
N SER A 468 -0.05 -11.72 14.07
CA SER A 468 -0.32 -13.15 13.92
C SER A 468 0.84 -14.04 14.36
N SER A 469 2.07 -13.51 14.31
CA SER A 469 3.30 -14.17 14.74
C SER A 469 3.55 -14.01 16.24
N GLY A 470 3.06 -12.93 16.85
CA GLY A 470 3.40 -12.53 18.22
C GLY A 470 4.76 -11.84 18.32
N GLU A 471 5.29 -11.35 17.19
CA GLU A 471 6.57 -10.67 17.06
C GLU A 471 6.36 -9.29 16.41
N GLN A 472 7.31 -8.36 16.58
CA GLN A 472 7.28 -7.01 16.00
C GLN A 472 7.63 -7.04 14.51
N ASP A 473 8.62 -7.86 14.16
CA ASP A 473 9.03 -8.11 12.79
C ASP A 473 8.05 -9.06 12.12
N LEU A 474 7.42 -8.59 11.05
CA LEU A 474 6.46 -9.37 10.27
C LEU A 474 7.16 -10.01 9.08
N GLU A 475 7.08 -11.33 8.98
CA GLU A 475 7.53 -12.07 7.81
C GLU A 475 6.43 -12.08 6.73
N ALA A 476 6.81 -12.38 5.49
CA ALA A 476 5.85 -12.46 4.38
C ALA A 476 4.72 -13.47 4.69
N GLY A 477 3.49 -12.96 4.79
CA GLY A 477 2.29 -13.73 5.14
C GLY A 477 1.76 -13.46 6.55
N ASP A 478 2.52 -12.80 7.42
CA ASP A 478 2.05 -12.32 8.70
C ASP A 478 1.08 -11.14 8.54
N TYR A 479 0.25 -10.92 9.56
CA TYR A 479 -0.77 -9.89 9.57
C TYR A 479 -1.08 -9.38 10.97
N VAL A 480 -1.64 -8.18 11.03
CA VAL A 480 -2.33 -7.62 12.20
C VAL A 480 -3.81 -7.47 11.88
N SER A 481 -4.68 -7.82 12.82
CA SER A 481 -6.12 -7.66 12.68
C SER A 481 -6.55 -6.35 13.33
N ILE A 482 -7.15 -5.41 12.57
CA ILE A 482 -7.51 -4.05 13.05
C ILE A 482 -8.30 -4.08 14.37
N VAL A 483 -9.09 -5.14 14.57
CA VAL A 483 -9.68 -5.57 15.84
C VAL A 483 -9.70 -7.11 15.81
N GLN A 484 -9.36 -7.77 16.92
CA GLN A 484 -9.22 -9.23 16.98
C GLN A 484 -10.57 -9.95 17.09
N ASP A 485 -11.55 -9.34 17.77
CA ASP A 485 -12.92 -9.82 17.83
C ASP A 485 -13.88 -8.61 17.85
N PRO A 486 -14.69 -8.39 16.79
CA PRO A 486 -14.76 -9.22 15.58
C PRO A 486 -13.56 -8.97 14.65
N GLU A 487 -12.97 -10.06 14.16
CA GLU A 487 -11.94 -9.99 13.13
C GLU A 487 -12.58 -9.76 11.75
N VAL A 488 -12.74 -8.49 11.35
CA VAL A 488 -13.33 -8.14 10.04
C VAL A 488 -12.29 -7.80 8.98
N TRP A 489 -11.20 -7.14 9.37
CA TRP A 489 -10.15 -6.68 8.46
C TRP A 489 -8.76 -7.02 8.98
N LYS A 490 -7.83 -7.23 8.05
CA LYS A 490 -6.43 -7.55 8.30
C LYS A 490 -5.53 -6.68 7.44
N LEU A 491 -4.45 -6.18 8.03
CA LEU A 491 -3.31 -5.62 7.33
C LEU A 491 -2.21 -6.68 7.31
N SER A 492 -1.87 -7.18 6.13
CA SER A 492 -0.90 -8.26 5.94
C SER A 492 0.38 -7.73 5.31
N TYR A 493 1.53 -8.21 5.77
CA TYR A 493 2.81 -7.99 5.10
C TYR A 493 3.01 -9.08 4.03
N LYS A 494 3.19 -8.68 2.77
CA LYS A 494 3.33 -9.61 1.64
C LYS A 494 4.78 -9.91 1.27
N GLY A 495 5.73 -9.25 1.93
CA GLY A 495 7.13 -9.28 1.52
C GLY A 495 7.36 -8.47 0.26
N LEU A 496 8.42 -8.81 -0.47
CA LEU A 496 8.82 -8.09 -1.68
C LEU A 496 7.96 -8.42 -2.91
N ASP A 497 7.67 -7.40 -3.71
CA ASP A 497 6.99 -7.47 -5.00
C ASP A 497 7.91 -7.89 -6.18
N LEU A 498 8.93 -8.71 -5.88
CA LEU A 498 9.90 -9.19 -6.85
C LEU A 498 9.70 -10.67 -7.20
N THR A 499 9.89 -10.96 -8.48
CA THR A 499 9.98 -12.32 -9.00
C THR A 499 11.34 -12.55 -9.67
N SER A 500 11.66 -13.81 -9.96
CA SER A 500 12.87 -14.14 -10.74
C SER A 500 12.88 -13.51 -12.13
N GLU A 501 11.71 -13.16 -12.69
CA GLU A 501 11.64 -12.50 -14.00
C GLU A 501 12.07 -11.03 -13.94
N ASP A 502 11.96 -10.40 -12.75
CA ASP A 502 12.34 -9.01 -12.42
C ASP A 502 13.84 -8.85 -12.13
N ARG A 503 14.60 -9.95 -12.20
CA ARG A 503 16.06 -9.98 -12.11
C ARG A 503 16.72 -10.41 -13.42
N LYS A 504 17.96 -9.98 -13.63
CA LYS A 504 18.82 -10.37 -14.76
C LYS A 504 20.17 -10.83 -14.22
N SER A 505 20.71 -11.91 -14.76
CA SER A 505 22.01 -12.41 -14.30
C SER A 505 23.11 -11.41 -14.67
N LEU A 506 24.08 -11.22 -13.79
CA LEU A 506 25.36 -10.59 -14.08
C LEU A 506 26.45 -11.52 -13.58
N LYS A 507 27.33 -11.94 -14.48
CA LYS A 507 28.32 -12.97 -14.18
C LYS A 507 29.73 -12.48 -14.47
N PHE A 508 30.60 -12.64 -13.49
CA PHE A 508 32.05 -12.43 -13.58
C PHE A 508 32.73 -13.79 -13.68
N GLU A 509 33.58 -14.00 -14.68
CA GLU A 509 34.25 -15.29 -14.92
C GLU A 509 35.75 -15.10 -15.15
N ILE A 510 36.58 -15.77 -14.34
CA ILE A 510 38.03 -15.83 -14.58
C ILE A 510 38.31 -16.70 -15.80
N LYS A 511 39.17 -16.20 -16.68
CA LYS A 511 39.67 -16.94 -17.84
C LYS A 511 41.19 -17.05 -17.76
N THR A 512 41.64 -18.29 -17.80
CA THR A 512 43.04 -18.67 -17.52
C THR A 512 43.87 -18.87 -18.80
N THR A 513 43.29 -18.58 -19.97
CA THR A 513 43.96 -18.66 -21.27
C THR A 513 43.89 -17.33 -21.99
N ASN A 514 45.02 -16.82 -22.50
CA ASN A 514 45.07 -15.54 -23.21
C ASN A 514 43.99 -15.43 -24.29
N LEU A 515 43.39 -14.24 -24.42
CA LEU A 515 42.42 -13.94 -25.46
C LEU A 515 43.05 -13.11 -26.57
N GLU A 516 42.93 -13.60 -27.80
CA GLU A 516 43.35 -12.86 -28.99
C GLU A 516 42.16 -12.08 -29.58
N ILE A 517 42.27 -10.76 -29.59
CA ILE A 517 41.39 -9.89 -30.38
C ILE A 517 42.04 -9.68 -31.73
N SER A 518 41.40 -10.21 -32.77
CA SER A 518 41.91 -10.10 -34.14
C SER A 518 42.04 -8.65 -34.58
N LYS A 519 42.96 -8.37 -35.50
CA LYS A 519 43.14 -7.05 -36.11
C LYS A 519 41.84 -6.43 -36.66
N THR A 520 40.89 -7.22 -37.15
CA THR A 520 39.61 -6.66 -37.67
C THR A 520 38.61 -6.25 -36.59
N LYS A 521 38.90 -6.60 -35.34
CA LYS A 521 38.03 -6.42 -34.19
C LYS A 521 38.68 -5.60 -33.07
N GLY A 522 39.98 -5.33 -33.10
CA GLY A 522 40.64 -4.59 -32.01
C GLY A 522 40.34 -3.10 -31.97
N PRO A 523 40.86 -2.41 -30.95
CA PRO A 523 40.73 -0.96 -30.77
C PRO A 523 41.27 -0.19 -31.98
N ASP A 524 40.65 0.96 -32.24
CA ASP A 524 41.07 1.89 -33.29
C ASP A 524 42.33 2.62 -32.81
N THR A 525 43.37 2.62 -33.62
CA THR A 525 44.47 3.55 -33.44
C THR A 525 43.97 4.94 -33.82
N ASP A 526 44.39 5.99 -33.12
CA ASP A 526 43.94 7.37 -33.35
C ASP A 526 44.13 7.92 -34.80
N ASP A 527 44.71 7.12 -35.72
CA ASP A 527 44.94 7.44 -37.12
C ASP A 527 44.15 6.52 -38.10
N ASP A 528 43.23 7.11 -38.88
CA ASP A 528 42.70 6.60 -40.16
C ASP A 528 41.96 5.23 -40.19
N GLY A 529 41.39 4.76 -39.08
CA GLY A 529 40.58 3.53 -39.06
C GLY A 529 41.42 2.26 -39.18
N VAL A 530 42.63 2.32 -38.64
CA VAL A 530 43.54 1.18 -38.51
C VAL A 530 43.30 0.56 -37.14
N TYR A 531 42.99 -0.74 -37.13
CA TYR A 531 42.70 -1.48 -35.91
C TYR A 531 43.90 -2.32 -35.49
N GLU A 532 44.09 -2.46 -34.18
CA GLU A 532 45.19 -3.22 -33.59
C GLU A 532 44.81 -4.68 -33.39
N LYS A 533 45.81 -5.56 -33.38
CA LYS A 533 45.63 -6.92 -32.88
C LYS A 533 46.03 -6.91 -31.42
N CYS A 534 45.14 -7.33 -30.52
CA CYS A 534 45.44 -7.33 -29.08
C CYS A 534 45.48 -8.74 -28.50
N TRP A 535 46.32 -8.93 -27.50
CA TRP A 535 46.32 -10.10 -26.62
C TRP A 535 46.03 -9.64 -25.20
N ILE A 536 44.88 -10.05 -24.68
CA ILE A 536 44.58 -9.91 -23.26
C ILE A 536 45.25 -11.08 -22.56
N LEU A 537 46.15 -10.78 -21.63
CA LEU A 537 46.95 -11.77 -20.93
C LEU A 537 46.10 -12.41 -19.85
N ALA A 538 46.15 -13.74 -19.74
CA ALA A 538 45.47 -14.44 -18.66
C ALA A 538 46.27 -14.37 -17.35
N PRO A 539 45.63 -14.24 -16.18
CA PRO A 539 44.18 -14.28 -16.01
C PRO A 539 43.50 -12.97 -16.42
N TYR A 540 42.29 -13.07 -16.96
CA TYR A 540 41.40 -11.92 -17.21
C TYR A 540 39.99 -12.27 -16.76
N VAL A 541 39.19 -11.27 -16.42
CA VAL A 541 37.78 -11.46 -16.03
C VAL A 541 36.89 -11.13 -17.22
N LYS A 542 35.99 -12.05 -17.57
CA LYS A 542 34.91 -11.82 -18.53
C LYS A 542 33.64 -11.52 -17.75
N VAL A 543 33.02 -10.39 -18.02
CA VAL A 543 31.73 -10.03 -17.41
C VAL A 543 30.64 -10.15 -18.45
N THR A 544 29.55 -10.85 -18.11
CA THR A 544 28.42 -11.12 -19.00
C THR A 544 27.10 -10.84 -18.31
N SER A 545 26.23 -10.08 -18.98
CA SER A 545 24.85 -9.85 -18.57
C SER A 545 23.91 -10.89 -19.19
N GLY A 546 22.86 -11.26 -18.46
CA GLY A 546 21.76 -12.09 -18.95
C GLY A 546 20.74 -11.30 -19.79
N GLU A 547 20.87 -9.97 -19.83
CA GLU A 547 20.07 -9.12 -20.70
C GLU A 547 20.74 -9.01 -22.08
N SER A 548 19.98 -9.32 -23.13
CA SER A 548 20.49 -9.23 -24.49
C SER A 548 20.33 -7.81 -25.04
N GLY A 549 21.42 -7.19 -25.51
CA GLY A 549 21.39 -5.84 -26.08
C GLY A 549 22.43 -4.95 -25.42
N GLY A 550 22.34 -3.64 -25.66
CA GLY A 550 23.27 -2.66 -25.12
C GLY A 550 23.08 -2.37 -23.64
N THR A 551 23.28 -3.40 -22.80
CA THR A 551 23.06 -3.37 -21.35
C THR A 551 24.14 -2.58 -20.62
N PHE A 552 25.36 -2.53 -21.16
CA PHE A 552 26.45 -1.77 -20.55
C PHE A 552 26.60 -0.40 -21.20
N MET A 553 26.91 0.61 -20.40
CA MET A 553 27.22 1.97 -20.85
C MET A 553 28.63 2.33 -20.36
N ILE A 554 29.51 2.74 -21.28
CA ILE A 554 30.75 3.41 -20.85
C ILE A 554 30.41 4.84 -20.56
N GLY A 555 30.86 5.27 -19.40
CA GLY A 555 30.83 6.63 -19.00
C GLY A 555 32.23 7.24 -18.91
N SER A 556 32.44 8.33 -19.64
CA SER A 556 33.52 9.29 -19.35
C SER A 556 32.88 10.62 -18.99
N PRO A 557 33.57 11.53 -18.27
CA PRO A 557 33.05 12.87 -17.96
C PRO A 557 32.66 13.72 -19.19
N PHE A 558 32.85 13.21 -20.42
CA PHE A 558 32.59 13.92 -21.68
C PHE A 558 31.67 13.19 -22.66
N SER A 559 31.33 11.91 -22.44
CA SER A 559 30.37 11.16 -23.29
C SER A 559 29.96 9.83 -22.67
N THR A 560 28.69 9.46 -22.80
CA THR A 560 28.17 8.12 -22.56
C THR A 560 27.99 7.37 -23.88
N THR A 561 28.29 6.08 -23.94
CA THR A 561 28.04 5.25 -25.13
C THR A 561 27.52 3.88 -24.73
N GLU A 562 26.33 3.54 -25.24
CA GLU A 562 25.70 2.22 -25.11
C GLU A 562 26.54 1.19 -25.86
N LEU A 563 26.97 0.14 -25.15
CA LEU A 563 27.69 -0.99 -25.74
C LEU A 563 26.76 -1.80 -26.63
N SER A 564 27.34 -2.63 -27.48
CA SER A 564 26.56 -3.45 -28.43
C SER A 564 26.39 -4.89 -28.06
N ASP A 565 27.13 -5.31 -27.06
CA ASP A 565 27.22 -6.69 -26.62
C ASP A 565 26.83 -6.75 -25.14
N ASP A 566 26.42 -7.93 -24.72
CA ASP A 566 26.08 -8.25 -23.33
C ASP A 566 27.32 -8.59 -22.50
N THR A 567 28.51 -8.24 -22.99
CA THR A 567 29.79 -8.72 -22.45
C THR A 567 30.88 -7.65 -22.56
N PHE A 568 31.69 -7.53 -21.51
CA PHE A 568 32.98 -6.86 -21.53
C PHE A 568 34.07 -7.71 -20.87
N ILE A 569 35.34 -7.30 -21.02
CA ILE A 569 36.51 -8.02 -20.49
C ILE A 569 37.37 -7.05 -19.70
N VAL A 570 37.86 -7.50 -18.53
CA VAL A 570 38.77 -6.75 -17.66
C VAL A 570 40.10 -7.50 -17.58
N ALA A 571 41.19 -6.82 -17.92
CA ALA A 571 42.52 -7.40 -17.97
C ALA A 571 43.19 -7.37 -16.59
N VAL A 572 42.98 -8.39 -15.76
CA VAL A 572 43.48 -8.40 -14.36
C VAL A 572 44.91 -8.95 -14.19
N ASN A 573 45.58 -9.41 -15.25
CA ASN A 573 46.94 -9.96 -15.12
C ASN A 573 47.93 -8.88 -14.67
N ASP A 574 48.51 -9.11 -13.49
CA ASP A 574 49.49 -8.21 -12.87
C ASP A 574 50.94 -8.74 -12.94
N GLY A 575 51.15 -9.79 -13.73
CA GLY A 575 52.43 -10.48 -13.87
C GLY A 575 53.50 -9.61 -14.52
N ASP A 576 54.65 -9.43 -13.83
CA ASP A 576 55.89 -8.96 -14.48
C ASP A 576 56.38 -10.05 -15.45
N ARG A 577 55.78 -10.06 -16.64
CA ARG A 577 56.32 -10.78 -17.76
C ARG A 577 57.56 -10.01 -18.13
N ASN A 578 58.71 -10.56 -17.75
CA ASN A 578 60.03 -10.24 -18.31
C ASN A 578 59.96 -10.36 -19.85
N LEU A 579 59.38 -9.35 -20.49
CA LEU A 579 59.29 -9.19 -21.91
C LEU A 579 60.71 -8.77 -22.30
N GLU A 580 61.58 -9.76 -22.50
CA GLU A 580 63.02 -9.59 -22.75
C GLU A 580 63.35 -8.69 -23.94
N ALA A 581 62.35 -8.24 -24.71
CA ALA A 581 62.45 -7.36 -25.86
C ALA A 581 62.11 -5.89 -25.57
N ALA A 582 61.48 -5.56 -24.43
CA ALA A 582 61.11 -4.18 -24.10
C ALA A 582 62.25 -3.50 -23.32
N GLY A 583 62.91 -2.50 -23.91
CA GLY A 583 64.01 -1.79 -23.29
C GLY A 583 63.58 -1.06 -22.01
N ASP A 584 63.99 -1.59 -20.85
CA ASP A 584 63.94 -0.92 -19.53
C ASP A 584 62.52 -0.53 -19.05
N THR A 585 61.54 -1.43 -19.18
CA THR A 585 60.21 -1.34 -18.54
C THR A 585 60.10 -2.22 -17.29
N SER A 586 61.19 -2.42 -16.55
CA SER A 586 61.13 -3.17 -15.28
C SER A 586 60.18 -2.46 -14.31
N GLY A 587 59.05 -3.12 -13.98
CA GLY A 587 58.08 -2.63 -13.00
C GLY A 587 56.76 -2.06 -13.57
N THR A 588 56.45 -2.25 -14.85
CA THR A 588 55.11 -1.93 -15.38
C THR A 588 54.27 -3.19 -15.46
N ASN A 589 53.15 -3.24 -14.73
CA ASN A 589 52.21 -4.35 -14.81
C ASN A 589 51.37 -4.24 -16.09
N VAL A 590 51.28 -5.33 -16.85
CA VAL A 590 50.71 -5.35 -18.20
C VAL A 590 49.55 -6.34 -18.24
N GLY A 591 48.32 -5.83 -18.32
CA GLY A 591 47.13 -6.64 -18.50
C GLY A 591 46.92 -7.07 -19.97
N ALA A 592 47.32 -6.24 -20.94
CA ALA A 592 47.16 -6.54 -22.35
C ALA A 592 48.22 -5.88 -23.25
N VAL A 593 48.42 -6.45 -24.44
CA VAL A 593 49.38 -5.95 -25.44
C VAL A 593 48.69 -5.84 -26.79
N CYS A 594 48.79 -4.67 -27.45
CA CYS A 594 48.22 -4.42 -28.77
C CYS A 594 49.32 -4.08 -29.79
N ASP A 595 49.33 -4.79 -30.92
CA ASP A 595 50.29 -4.62 -32.02
C ASP A 595 49.87 -3.46 -32.93
N VAL A 596 50.64 -2.37 -32.83
CA VAL A 596 50.46 -1.10 -33.56
C VAL A 596 51.09 -1.18 -34.97
N TYR A 597 52.11 -2.02 -35.19
CA TYR A 597 53.00 -1.92 -36.36
C TYR A 597 52.93 -3.13 -37.30
N ASN A 598 52.30 -2.90 -38.45
CA ASN A 598 52.04 -3.84 -39.56
C ASN A 598 53.29 -4.47 -40.25
N GLY A 599 54.48 -4.35 -39.67
CA GLY A 599 55.76 -4.77 -40.23
C GLY A 599 56.36 -6.03 -39.62
N ASP A 600 56.02 -6.38 -38.37
CA ASP A 600 56.42 -7.67 -37.81
C ASP A 600 55.37 -8.72 -38.18
N THR A 601 55.81 -9.74 -38.90
CA THR A 601 54.91 -10.80 -39.42
C THR A 601 54.85 -11.99 -38.47
N ASN A 602 55.54 -11.94 -37.34
CA ASN A 602 55.69 -13.07 -36.43
C ASN A 602 54.92 -12.95 -35.10
N GLY A 603 54.20 -11.85 -34.84
CA GLY A 603 53.44 -11.69 -33.58
C GLY A 603 54.35 -11.75 -32.35
N THR A 604 55.59 -11.30 -32.49
CA THR A 604 56.56 -11.16 -31.40
C THR A 604 56.32 -9.82 -30.74
N ILE A 605 56.02 -9.84 -29.43
CA ILE A 605 55.85 -8.62 -28.63
C ILE A 605 57.16 -7.84 -28.61
N ASP A 606 57.15 -6.57 -29.05
CA ASP A 606 58.35 -5.71 -29.11
C ASP A 606 58.12 -4.29 -28.58
N ASP A 607 59.20 -3.48 -28.54
CA ASP A 607 59.20 -2.08 -28.07
C ASP A 607 58.20 -1.15 -28.80
N GLY A 608 57.67 -1.57 -29.95
CA GLY A 608 56.72 -0.82 -30.77
C GLY A 608 55.25 -1.12 -30.48
N ASP A 609 54.97 -2.08 -29.60
CA ASP A 609 53.62 -2.46 -29.21
C ASP A 609 53.05 -1.52 -28.12
N HIS A 610 51.73 -1.42 -28.08
CA HIS A 610 51.00 -0.68 -27.07
C HIS A 610 50.72 -1.59 -25.87
N PHE A 611 51.38 -1.30 -24.76
CA PHE A 611 51.17 -1.98 -23.49
C PHE A 611 50.05 -1.29 -22.72
N LEU A 612 49.01 -2.04 -22.41
CA LEU A 612 47.87 -1.58 -21.64
C LEU A 612 48.00 -2.10 -20.20
N ALA A 613 47.71 -1.23 -19.24
CA ALA A 613 47.84 -1.52 -17.82
C ALA A 613 46.92 -2.67 -17.37
N THR A 614 47.23 -3.27 -16.21
CA THR A 614 46.24 -4.05 -15.44
C THR A 614 44.95 -3.26 -15.29
N ASP A 615 43.81 -3.95 -15.24
CA ASP A 615 42.44 -3.44 -15.12
C ASP A 615 41.93 -2.67 -16.34
N SER A 616 42.67 -2.70 -17.45
CA SER A 616 42.17 -2.20 -18.74
C SER A 616 40.91 -2.95 -19.17
N VAL A 617 39.88 -2.21 -19.57
CA VAL A 617 38.58 -2.75 -19.94
C VAL A 617 38.41 -2.77 -21.46
N PHE A 618 38.06 -3.92 -22.02
CA PHE A 618 37.81 -4.14 -23.44
C PHE A 618 36.34 -4.45 -23.70
N MET A 619 35.73 -3.76 -24.66
CA MET A 619 34.28 -3.88 -24.90
C MET A 619 33.82 -3.41 -26.28
N HIS A 620 32.66 -3.88 -26.75
CA HIS A 620 32.15 -3.48 -28.06
C HIS A 620 31.34 -2.18 -28.02
N VAL A 621 31.84 -1.13 -28.66
CA VAL A 621 31.34 0.24 -28.50
C VAL A 621 30.19 0.62 -29.47
N SER A 622 29.75 -0.26 -30.36
CA SER A 622 28.71 0.09 -31.35
C SER A 622 27.87 -1.09 -31.86
N PRO A 623 26.52 -1.01 -31.86
CA PRO A 623 25.61 -2.09 -32.33
C PRO A 623 25.83 -2.53 -33.78
N SER A 624 26.56 -1.72 -34.55
CA SER A 624 26.87 -1.97 -35.95
C SER A 624 28.28 -2.54 -36.18
N SER A 625 29.05 -2.77 -35.12
CA SER A 625 30.46 -3.12 -35.19
C SER A 625 30.86 -4.21 -34.18
N ASP A 626 31.43 -5.31 -34.66
CA ASP A 626 32.11 -6.33 -33.84
C ASP A 626 33.48 -5.83 -33.29
N ARG A 627 33.63 -4.52 -33.05
CA ARG A 627 34.90 -3.88 -32.71
C ARG A 627 34.96 -3.57 -31.23
N TYR A 628 36.06 -3.96 -30.62
CA TYR A 628 36.45 -3.60 -29.27
C TYR A 628 36.97 -2.16 -29.24
N GLY A 629 36.51 -1.37 -28.27
CA GLY A 629 37.23 -0.25 -27.71
C GLY A 629 37.95 -0.67 -26.44
N VAL A 630 38.83 0.20 -25.96
CA VAL A 630 39.55 0.03 -24.70
C VAL A 630 39.37 1.27 -23.83
N ALA A 631 39.18 1.06 -22.52
CA ALA A 631 39.22 2.10 -21.51
C ALA A 631 40.28 1.73 -20.46
N GLU A 632 41.21 2.66 -20.20
CA GLU A 632 42.25 2.47 -19.18
C GLU A 632 41.85 3.07 -17.83
N PRO A 633 42.18 2.43 -16.71
CA PRO A 633 41.69 2.79 -15.38
C PRO A 633 42.12 4.19 -14.92
N TYR A 634 43.32 4.64 -15.30
CA TYR A 634 43.87 5.97 -14.92
C TYR A 634 43.14 7.17 -15.55
N THR A 635 42.17 6.93 -16.43
CA THR A 635 41.39 8.00 -17.07
C THR A 635 40.08 8.32 -16.36
N GLY A 636 39.76 7.66 -15.24
CA GLY A 636 38.48 7.81 -14.53
C GLY A 636 37.33 7.23 -15.35
N ALA A 637 37.56 6.07 -15.98
CA ALA A 637 36.56 5.37 -16.76
C ALA A 637 35.70 4.50 -15.84
N PHE A 638 34.39 4.67 -15.90
CA PHE A 638 33.41 3.88 -15.15
C PHE A 638 32.52 3.14 -16.14
N MET A 639 32.05 1.94 -15.78
CA MET A 639 31.07 1.22 -16.57
C MET A 639 29.74 1.18 -15.85
N ALA A 640 28.76 1.92 -16.36
CA ALA A 640 27.41 1.82 -15.88
C ALA A 640 26.73 0.56 -16.46
N VAL A 641 25.86 -0.07 -15.68
CA VAL A 641 25.01 -1.15 -16.18
C VAL A 641 23.58 -0.65 -16.20
N GLY A 642 23.07 -0.42 -17.41
CA GLY A 642 21.72 0.06 -17.64
C GLY A 642 20.71 -1.08 -17.61
N TYR A 643 20.40 -1.60 -16.43
CA TYR A 643 19.33 -2.59 -16.27
C TYR A 643 17.92 -1.99 -16.41
N GLU A 644 17.76 -0.66 -16.30
CA GLU A 644 16.55 0.04 -16.75
C GLU A 644 16.84 1.44 -17.33
N LYS A 645 16.07 1.80 -18.38
CA LYS A 645 15.80 3.19 -18.75
C LYS A 645 14.60 3.64 -17.92
N ILE A 646 14.83 4.26 -16.76
CA ILE A 646 13.74 4.88 -15.99
C ILE A 646 12.97 5.85 -16.90
N ALA A 647 11.64 5.70 -16.89
CA ALA A 647 10.73 6.60 -17.58
C ALA A 647 10.58 7.92 -16.81
N ASP A 648 10.49 9.01 -17.58
CA ASP A 648 10.17 10.39 -17.18
C ASP A 648 11.26 11.26 -16.50
N GLY A 649 11.86 12.14 -17.30
CA GLY A 649 11.97 13.57 -16.93
C GLY A 649 13.26 14.09 -16.29
N GLU A 650 14.17 13.25 -15.80
CA GLU A 650 15.35 13.69 -15.03
C GLU A 650 16.64 13.80 -15.86
N THR A 651 17.61 14.60 -15.40
CA THR A 651 18.73 15.15 -16.21
C THR A 651 20.11 14.67 -15.75
N LEU A 652 20.49 13.47 -16.19
CA LEU A 652 21.80 12.81 -16.12
C LEU A 652 22.99 13.65 -15.61
N ASN A 653 23.33 13.51 -14.32
CA ASN A 653 24.68 13.77 -13.79
C ASN A 653 25.38 12.43 -13.53
N PHE A 654 26.65 12.36 -13.93
CA PHE A 654 27.40 11.12 -14.17
C PHE A 654 27.72 10.28 -12.90
N LEU A 655 27.54 10.86 -11.71
CA LEU A 655 27.63 10.15 -10.43
C LEU A 655 26.27 10.08 -9.70
N ALA A 656 25.21 10.68 -10.25
CA ALA A 656 23.97 10.99 -9.51
C ALA A 656 22.67 10.38 -10.10
N GLU A 657 22.64 10.04 -11.40
CA GLU A 657 21.34 9.80 -12.08
C GLU A 657 21.30 8.62 -13.08
N GLU A 658 22.30 7.74 -13.12
CA GLU A 658 22.21 6.54 -13.97
C GLU A 658 21.38 5.43 -13.27
N ALA A 659 20.13 5.38 -13.70
CA ALA A 659 18.96 4.58 -13.34
C ALA A 659 19.07 3.06 -13.04
N GLY A 660 20.26 2.46 -12.91
CA GLY A 660 20.39 1.00 -12.83
C GLY A 660 21.60 0.43 -12.10
N GLY A 661 22.51 1.28 -11.61
CA GLY A 661 23.75 0.86 -10.95
C GLY A 661 25.00 0.98 -11.84
N ALA A 662 26.18 1.00 -11.23
CA ALA A 662 27.47 1.16 -11.90
C ALA A 662 28.51 0.16 -11.41
N ILE A 663 29.27 -0.44 -12.33
CA ILE A 663 30.45 -1.25 -12.03
C ILE A 663 31.68 -0.36 -12.10
N ILE A 664 32.41 -0.29 -11.00
CA ILE A 664 33.70 0.35 -10.88
C ILE A 664 34.76 -0.74 -10.78
N VAL A 665 35.80 -0.60 -11.60
CA VAL A 665 37.00 -1.44 -11.53
C VAL A 665 38.13 -0.58 -11.00
N LEU A 666 38.61 -0.91 -9.81
CA LEU A 666 39.66 -0.13 -9.15
C LEU A 666 40.99 -0.88 -9.26
N PRO A 667 42.02 -0.26 -9.87
CA PRO A 667 43.37 -0.80 -9.79
C PRO A 667 43.89 -0.63 -8.36
N ILE A 668 44.36 -1.70 -7.74
CA ILE A 668 44.96 -1.63 -6.42
C ILE A 668 46.39 -1.11 -6.59
N SER A 669 46.62 0.16 -6.23
CA SER A 669 47.97 0.73 -6.18
C SER A 669 48.42 0.95 -4.73
N ASP A 670 49.10 -0.05 -4.16
CA ASP A 670 50.03 0.05 -3.02
C ASP A 670 49.45 0.16 -1.57
N ASP A 671 50.23 -0.40 -0.63
CA ASP A 671 50.21 -0.42 0.86
C ASP A 671 48.93 -0.69 1.70
N ASP A 672 47.70 -0.45 1.22
CA ASP A 672 46.48 -0.49 2.08
C ASP A 672 45.64 -1.79 1.96
N TYR A 673 45.85 -2.59 0.91
CA TYR A 673 45.22 -3.92 0.75
C TYR A 673 46.21 -5.01 1.09
N SER A 674 45.84 -5.91 2.02
CA SER A 674 46.76 -6.94 2.49
C SER A 674 46.89 -8.13 1.57
N ASP A 675 45.85 -8.47 0.80
CA ASP A 675 45.82 -9.58 -0.17
C ASP A 675 44.71 -9.30 -1.22
N GLY A 676 44.99 -9.49 -2.52
CA GLY A 676 44.14 -9.13 -3.67
C GLY A 676 44.85 -8.23 -4.70
N ASN A 677 44.72 -8.54 -6.00
CA ASN A 677 45.41 -7.79 -7.07
C ASN A 677 44.47 -6.89 -7.91
N SER A 678 43.18 -7.20 -7.98
CA SER A 678 42.16 -6.40 -8.68
C SER A 678 40.83 -6.45 -7.91
N VAL A 679 40.13 -5.32 -7.79
CA VAL A 679 38.86 -5.19 -7.06
C VAL A 679 37.72 -4.72 -7.97
N PHE A 680 36.54 -5.28 -7.73
CA PHE A 680 35.27 -4.91 -8.35
C PHE A 680 34.33 -4.33 -7.30
N GLU A 681 33.83 -3.14 -7.59
CA GLU A 681 32.75 -2.52 -6.83
C GLU A 681 31.53 -2.36 -7.75
N MET A 682 30.35 -2.64 -7.23
CA MET A 682 29.11 -2.50 -7.97
C MET A 682 28.14 -1.67 -7.15
N LEU A 683 27.86 -0.47 -7.63
CA LEU A 683 26.99 0.49 -7.00
C LEU A 683 25.56 0.29 -7.46
N GLU A 684 24.61 0.34 -6.55
CA GLU A 684 23.19 0.26 -6.84
C GLU A 684 22.45 1.44 -6.25
N LYS A 685 21.50 1.98 -7.00
CA LYS A 685 20.60 3.02 -6.51
C LYS A 685 19.36 2.34 -5.95
N ALA A 686 19.12 2.50 -4.65
CA ALA A 686 18.02 1.86 -3.94
C ALA A 686 16.74 2.72 -3.88
N GLY A 687 16.84 4.05 -3.96
CA GLY A 687 15.72 5.00 -3.80
C GLY A 687 15.09 5.56 -5.09
N THR A 688 14.07 6.40 -4.92
CA THR A 688 13.44 7.22 -6.00
C THR A 688 13.45 8.71 -5.65
N GLY A 689 13.33 9.60 -6.65
CA GLY A 689 13.16 11.05 -6.40
C GLY A 689 14.43 11.79 -5.98
N ALA A 690 14.27 12.88 -5.21
CA ALA A 690 15.35 13.77 -4.77
C ALA A 690 15.99 13.36 -3.42
N SER A 691 15.35 12.47 -2.66
CA SER A 691 15.87 11.80 -1.44
C SER A 691 16.88 10.67 -1.78
N ASN A 692 17.42 10.68 -2.99
CA ASN A 692 17.99 9.53 -3.69
C ASN A 692 19.49 9.69 -3.97
N ASP A 693 20.22 10.33 -3.06
CA ASP A 693 21.68 10.48 -3.16
C ASP A 693 22.43 9.28 -2.53
N PHE A 694 21.69 8.24 -2.13
CA PHE A 694 22.22 7.03 -1.48
C PHE A 694 22.51 5.90 -2.47
N TYR A 695 23.61 5.20 -2.23
CA TYR A 695 24.07 4.07 -3.02
C TYR A 695 24.43 2.88 -2.14
N ASP A 696 24.01 1.70 -2.57
CA ASP A 696 24.52 0.45 -2.03
C ASP A 696 25.76 0.02 -2.83
N ILE A 697 26.70 -0.66 -2.20
CA ILE A 697 27.94 -1.10 -2.85
C ILE A 697 28.18 -2.58 -2.58
N TRP A 698 28.28 -3.38 -3.63
CA TRP A 698 28.82 -4.73 -3.57
C TRP A 698 30.32 -4.70 -3.85
N GLY A 699 31.15 -5.31 -3.02
CA GLY A 699 32.60 -5.38 -3.19
C GLY A 699 33.13 -6.80 -3.17
N PHE A 700 33.93 -7.17 -4.18
CA PHE A 700 34.66 -8.44 -4.23
C PHE A 700 35.90 -8.32 -5.13
N GLY A 701 36.88 -9.20 -4.96
CA GLY A 701 38.16 -9.09 -5.66
C GLY A 701 38.65 -10.37 -6.34
N VAL A 702 39.80 -10.28 -7.01
CA VAL A 702 40.52 -11.41 -7.58
C VAL A 702 41.94 -11.42 -7.06
N ASP A 703 42.37 -12.56 -6.52
CA ASP A 703 43.73 -12.79 -6.07
C ASP A 703 44.56 -13.62 -7.06
N GLU A 704 45.87 -13.71 -6.80
CA GLU A 704 46.84 -14.51 -7.55
C GLU A 704 46.93 -14.16 -9.05
N THR A 705 46.57 -12.93 -9.42
CA THR A 705 46.66 -12.44 -10.81
C THR A 705 48.10 -12.20 -11.30
N ASN A 706 49.07 -12.04 -10.38
CA ASN A 706 50.51 -11.86 -10.64
C ASN A 706 51.27 -13.20 -10.78
N THR A 707 50.59 -14.30 -11.08
CA THR A 707 51.23 -15.62 -11.11
C THR A 707 51.74 -16.01 -12.49
N THR A 708 52.87 -16.72 -12.52
CA THR A 708 53.33 -17.44 -13.73
C THR A 708 52.41 -18.59 -14.14
N ALA A 709 51.38 -18.87 -13.33
CA ALA A 709 50.40 -19.93 -13.49
C ALA A 709 48.98 -19.32 -13.43
N PRO A 710 48.46 -18.80 -14.57
CA PRO A 710 47.15 -18.13 -14.62
C PRO A 710 45.94 -18.93 -14.12
N GLY A 711 46.11 -20.22 -13.82
CA GLY A 711 45.06 -21.07 -13.26
C GLY A 711 44.98 -21.04 -11.73
N ASP A 712 45.88 -20.32 -11.07
CA ASP A 712 45.85 -20.15 -9.61
C ASP A 712 45.00 -18.94 -9.19
N ALA A 713 44.66 -18.03 -10.12
CA ALA A 713 43.79 -16.89 -9.86
C ALA A 713 42.40 -17.31 -9.40
N THR A 714 41.88 -16.64 -8.37
CA THR A 714 40.65 -17.03 -7.69
C THR A 714 39.85 -15.84 -7.16
N PHE A 715 38.53 -16.03 -7.02
CA PHE A 715 37.64 -15.17 -6.23
C PHE A 715 37.50 -15.61 -4.76
N GLU A 716 37.88 -16.85 -4.41
CA GLU A 716 37.75 -17.39 -3.04
C GLU A 716 39.05 -17.19 -2.27
N TYR A 717 39.17 -16.07 -1.57
CA TYR A 717 40.34 -15.75 -0.74
C TYR A 717 39.95 -14.79 0.38
N ASP A 718 40.66 -14.87 1.49
CA ASP A 718 40.52 -13.91 2.59
C ASP A 718 41.24 -12.61 2.20
N SER A 719 40.50 -11.50 2.20
CA SER A 719 41.07 -10.16 2.00
C SER A 719 40.55 -9.16 3.00
N GLU A 720 41.43 -8.22 3.36
CA GLU A 720 41.09 -7.07 4.18
C GLU A 720 41.43 -5.76 3.45
N LEU A 721 40.51 -4.79 3.51
CA LEU A 721 40.67 -3.40 3.12
C LEU A 721 40.72 -2.54 4.38
N ASP A 722 41.83 -1.83 4.62
CA ASP A 722 42.03 -1.00 5.82
C ASP A 722 41.81 -1.74 7.17
N GLY A 723 41.88 -3.08 7.16
CA GLY A 723 41.66 -3.96 8.31
C GLY A 723 40.24 -4.49 8.46
N GLU A 724 39.34 -4.19 7.52
CA GLU A 724 37.98 -4.75 7.44
C GLU A 724 37.90 -5.80 6.33
N PRO A 725 37.19 -6.92 6.53
CA PRO A 725 37.08 -7.99 5.53
C PRO A 725 36.37 -7.50 4.26
N PHE A 726 36.85 -7.97 3.10
CA PHE A 726 36.36 -7.55 1.78
C PHE A 726 35.85 -8.72 0.91
N THR A 727 36.53 -9.86 0.99
CA THR A 727 36.12 -11.14 0.41
C THR A 727 36.63 -12.23 1.37
N SER A 728 35.87 -13.31 1.52
CA SER A 728 36.16 -14.39 2.46
C SER A 728 36.31 -15.75 1.74
N GLU A 729 37.22 -16.61 2.21
CA GLU A 729 37.28 -18.02 1.77
C GLU A 729 35.98 -18.79 2.08
N ASP A 730 35.16 -18.30 3.02
CA ASP A 730 33.87 -18.89 3.36
C ASP A 730 32.74 -18.53 2.36
N GLY A 731 33.06 -17.74 1.31
CA GLY A 731 32.13 -17.43 0.22
C GLY A 731 31.28 -16.18 0.47
N GLU A 732 31.80 -15.25 1.29
CA GLU A 732 31.16 -13.98 1.59
C GLU A 732 31.81 -12.84 0.81
N ILE A 733 31.01 -11.81 0.48
CA ILE A 733 31.47 -10.58 -0.16
C ILE A 733 31.08 -9.35 0.67
N MET A 734 31.76 -8.23 0.46
CA MET A 734 31.40 -6.99 1.13
C MET A 734 30.11 -6.40 0.55
N TYR A 735 29.23 -5.92 1.42
CA TYR A 735 28.10 -5.08 1.08
C TYR A 735 28.12 -3.82 1.95
N VAL A 736 27.89 -2.66 1.34
CA VAL A 736 27.84 -1.36 2.02
C VAL A 736 26.47 -0.75 1.81
N HIS A 737 25.82 -0.40 2.93
CA HIS A 737 24.47 0.17 2.97
C HIS A 737 24.49 1.68 2.78
N ALA A 738 23.60 2.20 1.91
CA ALA A 738 23.16 3.59 1.89
C ALA A 738 24.28 4.66 2.00
N VAL A 739 25.33 4.52 1.18
CA VAL A 739 26.46 5.46 1.12
C VAL A 739 26.04 6.76 0.44
N ASP A 740 26.17 7.88 1.15
CA ASP A 740 26.14 9.21 0.54
C ASP A 740 27.52 9.51 -0.09
N LEU A 741 27.58 9.49 -1.42
CA LEU A 741 28.83 9.77 -2.15
C LEU A 741 29.21 11.26 -2.16
N VAL A 742 28.34 12.14 -1.65
CA VAL A 742 28.48 13.60 -1.69
C VAL A 742 28.80 14.17 -0.31
N SER A 743 28.38 13.53 0.79
CA SER A 743 28.64 13.98 2.15
C SER A 743 29.24 12.90 3.05
N ASP A 744 30.20 13.28 3.91
CA ASP A 744 30.78 12.41 4.96
C ASP A 744 29.83 12.22 6.16
N ASP A 745 28.59 12.73 6.09
CA ASP A 745 27.67 12.66 7.23
C ASP A 745 26.97 11.29 7.24
N PRO A 746 27.01 10.54 8.35
CA PRO A 746 26.31 9.27 8.45
C PRO A 746 24.81 9.53 8.31
N VAL A 747 24.19 8.87 7.33
CA VAL A 747 22.75 8.87 7.13
C VAL A 747 22.10 8.22 8.36
N SER A 748 20.98 8.78 8.82
CA SER A 748 20.12 8.09 9.78
C SER A 748 18.82 7.74 9.07
N GLY A 749 18.55 6.47 8.87
CA GLY A 749 17.26 5.94 8.40
C GLY A 749 16.98 4.62 9.11
N PRO A 750 15.95 3.86 8.68
CA PRO A 750 15.73 2.49 9.13
C PRO A 750 16.96 1.61 8.86
N VAL A 751 17.65 1.88 7.75
CA VAL A 751 18.96 1.27 7.48
C VAL A 751 20.06 2.11 8.12
N THR A 752 20.88 1.45 8.93
CA THR A 752 22.09 2.05 9.49
C THR A 752 23.21 1.95 8.45
N PRO A 753 23.82 3.06 8.00
CA PRO A 753 24.99 3.00 7.12
C PRO A 753 26.07 2.17 7.77
N GLY A 754 26.60 1.22 7.01
CA GLY A 754 27.54 0.25 7.51
C GLY A 754 28.05 -0.65 6.41
N GLU A 755 29.14 -1.33 6.73
CA GLU A 755 29.77 -2.35 5.91
C GLU A 755 29.54 -3.69 6.60
N GLU A 756 29.13 -4.70 5.85
CA GLU A 756 29.00 -6.07 6.34
C GLU A 756 29.45 -7.08 5.28
N MET A 757 29.82 -8.28 5.74
CA MET A 757 30.06 -9.42 4.88
C MET A 757 28.75 -10.17 4.71
N VAL A 758 28.37 -10.45 3.46
CA VAL A 758 27.10 -11.07 3.11
C VAL A 758 27.29 -12.41 2.41
N GLU A 759 26.41 -13.37 2.73
CA GLU A 759 26.40 -14.73 2.20
C GLU A 759 25.57 -14.86 0.90
N GLU A 760 25.71 -16.00 0.21
CA GLU A 760 24.89 -16.33 -0.95
C GLU A 760 23.38 -16.30 -0.62
N GLY A 761 22.62 -15.52 -1.39
CA GLY A 761 21.18 -15.33 -1.20
C GLY A 761 20.81 -13.94 -0.70
N TYR A 762 21.76 -13.16 -0.19
CA TYR A 762 21.54 -11.80 0.28
C TYR A 762 20.96 -10.90 -0.82
N ILE A 763 20.00 -10.05 -0.44
CA ILE A 763 19.26 -9.17 -1.34
C ILE A 763 19.62 -7.72 -0.99
N SER A 764 20.05 -6.89 -1.96
CA SER A 764 20.25 -5.45 -1.72
C SER A 764 18.94 -4.72 -1.50
N GLU A 765 19.00 -3.48 -1.00
CA GLU A 765 17.81 -2.62 -0.86
C GLU A 765 17.14 -2.33 -2.21
N ARG A 766 17.92 -2.31 -3.29
CA ARG A 766 17.39 -2.25 -4.66
C ARG A 766 16.59 -3.50 -5.02
N GLY A 767 16.94 -4.65 -4.44
CA GLY A 767 16.35 -5.95 -4.71
C GLY A 767 17.21 -6.91 -5.53
N SER A 768 18.46 -6.53 -5.83
CA SER A 768 19.42 -7.43 -6.50
C SER A 768 19.89 -8.49 -5.54
N GLU A 769 20.24 -9.66 -6.05
CA GLU A 769 20.61 -10.80 -5.21
C GLU A 769 22.03 -11.26 -5.51
N PHE A 770 22.85 -11.40 -4.48
CA PHE A 770 24.13 -12.09 -4.58
C PHE A 770 23.87 -13.60 -4.68
N LYS A 771 24.15 -14.20 -5.84
CA LYS A 771 23.74 -15.58 -6.14
C LYS A 771 24.76 -16.61 -5.71
N SER A 772 26.03 -16.35 -6.00
CA SER A 772 27.11 -17.29 -5.70
C SER A 772 28.48 -16.68 -5.89
N ILE A 773 29.45 -17.18 -5.14
CA ILE A 773 30.88 -17.01 -5.39
C ILE A 773 31.54 -18.39 -5.42
N ASP A 774 32.23 -18.66 -6.52
CA ASP A 774 33.04 -19.87 -6.74
C ASP A 774 34.47 -19.43 -7.04
N THR A 775 35.41 -20.38 -6.95
CA THR A 775 36.83 -20.15 -7.30
C THR A 775 37.04 -19.38 -8.62
N ASP A 776 36.23 -19.61 -9.66
CA ASP A 776 36.38 -18.99 -10.98
C ASP A 776 35.18 -18.14 -11.46
N SER A 777 34.15 -17.96 -10.65
CA SER A 777 33.05 -17.05 -10.99
C SER A 777 32.31 -16.41 -9.81
N VAL A 778 31.82 -15.19 -10.01
CA VAL A 778 30.85 -14.52 -9.14
C VAL A 778 29.58 -14.26 -9.96
N GLU A 779 28.42 -14.53 -9.39
CA GLU A 779 27.12 -14.33 -10.05
C GLU A 779 26.19 -13.48 -9.17
N PHE A 780 25.54 -12.53 -9.82
CA PHE A 780 24.47 -11.71 -9.24
C PHE A 780 23.19 -11.87 -10.07
N SER A 781 22.05 -11.70 -9.44
CA SER A 781 20.75 -11.50 -10.10
C SER A 781 20.29 -10.07 -9.88
N MET A 782 20.69 -9.20 -10.80
CA MET A 782 20.49 -7.76 -10.77
C MET A 782 19.02 -7.40 -10.98
N ALA A 783 18.44 -6.66 -10.04
CA ALA A 783 17.08 -6.15 -10.12
C ALA A 783 16.99 -5.02 -11.16
N HIS A 784 16.14 -5.22 -12.15
CA HIS A 784 15.78 -4.14 -13.08
C HIS A 784 14.51 -3.42 -12.64
N LYS A 785 13.73 -3.99 -11.73
CA LYS A 785 12.63 -3.32 -11.01
C LYS A 785 13.07 -3.08 -9.56
N LEU A 786 12.82 -1.89 -9.02
CA LEU A 786 13.03 -1.63 -7.58
C LEU A 786 12.16 -2.55 -6.73
N ALA A 787 12.76 -3.19 -5.73
CA ALA A 787 12.04 -3.96 -4.72
C ALA A 787 11.10 -3.08 -3.92
N ARG A 788 9.83 -3.46 -3.83
CA ARG A 788 8.87 -2.84 -2.93
C ARG A 788 8.32 -3.87 -1.97
N ALA A 789 8.42 -3.57 -0.68
CA ALA A 789 7.68 -4.23 0.35
C ALA A 789 6.18 -3.89 0.22
N GLU A 790 5.33 -4.90 0.16
CA GLU A 790 3.88 -4.75 -0.01
C GLU A 790 3.13 -4.94 1.31
N TRP A 791 2.32 -3.95 1.67
CA TRP A 791 1.34 -3.99 2.76
C TRP A 791 -0.06 -4.10 2.18
N PHE A 792 -0.86 -5.04 2.68
CA PHE A 792 -2.15 -5.36 2.08
C PHE A 792 -3.29 -5.36 3.10
N LEU A 793 -4.20 -4.41 2.96
CA LEU A 793 -5.41 -4.31 3.77
C LEU A 793 -6.59 -4.97 3.05
N ALA A 794 -7.27 -5.91 3.69
CA ALA A 794 -8.44 -6.57 3.15
C ALA A 794 -9.37 -7.14 4.23
N SER A 795 -10.52 -7.71 3.81
CA SER A 795 -11.36 -8.51 4.71
C SER A 795 -10.63 -9.74 5.25
N SER A 796 -10.94 -10.13 6.49
CA SER A 796 -10.30 -11.26 7.19
C SER A 796 -10.51 -12.61 6.48
N GLU A 797 -11.54 -12.73 5.65
CA GLU A 797 -11.80 -13.91 4.81
C GLU A 797 -11.05 -13.87 3.47
N THR A 798 -10.49 -12.72 3.08
CA THR A 798 -9.74 -12.56 1.83
C THR A 798 -8.36 -13.19 1.96
N ALA A 799 -8.07 -14.18 1.13
CA ALA A 799 -6.72 -14.75 1.06
C ALA A 799 -5.73 -13.76 0.43
N VAL A 800 -4.53 -13.69 1.01
CA VAL A 800 -3.37 -13.00 0.44
C VAL A 800 -3.08 -13.61 -0.95
N GLY A 801 -3.16 -12.80 -2.01
CA GLY A 801 -2.98 -13.26 -3.40
C GLY A 801 -4.28 -13.61 -4.16
N SER A 802 -5.45 -13.21 -3.65
CA SER A 802 -6.70 -13.21 -4.41
C SER A 802 -6.54 -12.40 -5.71
N GLU A 803 -6.51 -13.08 -6.87
CA GLU A 803 -6.58 -12.45 -8.21
C GLU A 803 -7.66 -11.33 -8.24
N ASP A 804 -7.38 -10.24 -8.99
CA ASP A 804 -8.19 -9.04 -9.27
C ASP A 804 -9.70 -9.29 -9.44
N LYS A 805 -10.42 -9.67 -8.39
CA LYS A 805 -11.82 -10.09 -8.45
C LYS A 805 -12.63 -9.25 -7.50
N THR A 806 -13.41 -8.36 -8.08
CA THR A 806 -14.41 -7.59 -7.35
C THR A 806 -15.76 -8.27 -7.49
N ILE A 807 -16.40 -8.57 -6.36
CA ILE A 807 -17.77 -9.08 -6.34
C ILE A 807 -18.71 -7.97 -5.90
N VAL A 808 -19.63 -7.56 -6.77
CA VAL A 808 -20.66 -6.56 -6.46
C VAL A 808 -22.06 -7.13 -6.66
N THR A 809 -23.02 -6.65 -5.88
CA THR A 809 -24.43 -6.97 -6.07
C THR A 809 -25.18 -5.70 -6.46
N LEU A 810 -25.66 -5.62 -7.70
CA LEU A 810 -26.28 -4.43 -8.28
C LEU A 810 -27.71 -4.74 -8.74
N GLY A 811 -28.66 -3.84 -8.46
CA GLY A 811 -30.01 -3.81 -9.02
C GLY A 811 -30.08 -3.12 -10.38
N GLU A 812 -31.23 -3.19 -11.05
CA GLU A 812 -31.46 -2.48 -12.31
C GLU A 812 -31.22 -0.97 -12.18
N GLY A 813 -30.39 -0.41 -13.06
CA GLY A 813 -30.05 1.01 -13.09
C GLY A 813 -28.94 1.42 -12.13
N GLU A 814 -28.54 0.55 -11.20
CA GLU A 814 -27.40 0.77 -10.30
C GLU A 814 -26.06 0.60 -11.05
N SER A 815 -25.05 1.33 -10.59
CA SER A 815 -23.70 1.26 -11.14
C SER A 815 -22.66 1.31 -10.01
N THR A 816 -21.53 0.67 -10.24
CA THR A 816 -20.32 0.78 -9.41
C THR A 816 -19.14 1.18 -10.30
N THR A 817 -18.09 1.75 -9.72
CA THR A 817 -16.83 2.03 -10.42
C THR A 817 -15.71 1.27 -9.72
N ILE A 818 -14.96 0.48 -10.48
CA ILE A 818 -13.84 -0.33 -9.99
C ILE A 818 -12.62 0.09 -10.80
N SER A 819 -11.65 0.73 -10.16
CA SER A 819 -10.39 1.19 -10.77
C SER A 819 -10.59 1.93 -12.10
N GLY A 820 -11.47 2.95 -12.06
CA GLY A 820 -11.80 3.79 -13.22
C GLY A 820 -12.77 3.17 -14.24
N VAL A 821 -13.18 1.90 -14.07
CA VAL A 821 -14.17 1.23 -14.93
C VAL A 821 -15.54 1.26 -14.27
N THR A 822 -16.48 2.02 -14.83
CA THR A 822 -17.88 2.02 -14.37
C THR A 822 -18.66 0.85 -14.96
N VAL A 823 -19.16 -0.02 -14.10
CA VAL A 823 -20.06 -1.14 -14.45
C VAL A 823 -21.47 -0.76 -14.04
N LYS A 824 -22.42 -0.84 -14.98
CA LYS A 824 -23.83 -0.50 -14.78
C LYS A 824 -24.73 -1.66 -15.19
N VAL A 825 -25.66 -2.06 -14.33
CA VAL A 825 -26.72 -3.02 -14.68
C VAL A 825 -27.81 -2.27 -15.42
N LEU A 826 -27.99 -2.57 -16.72
CA LEU A 826 -28.96 -1.87 -17.56
C LEU A 826 -30.39 -2.37 -17.36
N GLU A 827 -30.55 -3.69 -17.31
CA GLU A 827 -31.83 -4.38 -17.19
C GLU A 827 -31.53 -5.81 -16.70
N ILE A 828 -32.40 -6.35 -15.83
CA ILE A 828 -32.44 -7.74 -15.42
C ILE A 828 -33.76 -8.28 -15.98
N THR A 829 -33.67 -9.26 -16.87
CA THR A 829 -34.85 -9.82 -17.55
C THR A 829 -35.07 -11.25 -17.08
N GLU A 830 -35.72 -11.43 -15.93
CA GLU A 830 -36.12 -12.76 -15.45
C GLU A 830 -37.64 -12.93 -15.40
N ASP A 831 -38.16 -13.93 -16.11
CA ASP A 831 -39.52 -14.43 -15.96
C ASP A 831 -39.49 -15.80 -15.29
N VAL A 832 -39.90 -15.90 -14.02
CA VAL A 832 -40.10 -17.22 -13.39
C VAL A 832 -41.35 -17.85 -14.01
N GLY A 833 -41.18 -18.99 -14.67
CA GLY A 833 -42.21 -19.65 -15.47
C GLY A 833 -43.57 -19.86 -14.78
N ALA A 834 -44.61 -19.96 -15.61
CA ALA A 834 -46.02 -19.98 -15.22
C ALA A 834 -46.34 -20.79 -13.95
N CYS A 835 -46.93 -20.12 -12.96
CA CYS A 835 -47.45 -20.76 -11.76
C CYS A 835 -48.86 -21.32 -12.01
N ALA A 836 -49.05 -22.63 -11.81
CA ALA A 836 -50.37 -23.27 -11.91
C ALA A 836 -50.95 -23.48 -10.49
N ALA A 837 -51.90 -22.64 -10.09
CA ALA A 837 -52.71 -22.91 -8.90
C ALA A 837 -53.62 -24.11 -9.17
N THR A 838 -53.40 -25.23 -8.47
CA THR A 838 -54.33 -26.38 -8.54
C THR A 838 -55.51 -26.11 -7.61
N GLY A 839 -56.66 -25.81 -8.20
CA GLY A 839 -57.92 -25.64 -7.47
C GLY A 839 -58.30 -26.93 -6.74
N GLY A 840 -58.21 -26.91 -5.41
CA GLY A 840 -58.89 -27.88 -4.56
C GLY A 840 -60.40 -27.66 -4.67
N SER A 841 -61.12 -28.69 -5.13
CA SER A 841 -62.59 -28.70 -5.06
C SER A 841 -63.04 -28.82 -3.60
N VAL A 842 -64.09 -28.07 -3.26
CA VAL A 842 -64.76 -28.00 -1.95
C VAL A 842 -65.14 -29.36 -1.39
#